data_AF-A0A7S4QBT0-F1
#
_entry.id   AF-A0A7S4QBT0-F1
#
_cell.length_a   1.000
_cell.length_b   1.000
_cell.length_c   1.000
_cell.angle_alpha   90.00
_cell.angle_beta   90.00
_cell.angle_gamma   90.00
#
_symmetry.space_group_name_H-M   'P 1'
#
loop_
_entity.id
_entity.type
_entity.pdbx_description
1 polymer ?
#
loop_
_entity_poly.entity_id
_entity_poly.type
_entity_poly.pdbx_seq_one_letter_code
_entity_poly.pdbx_strand_id
1 'polypeptide(L)'
;RGKGNDEHARFGWESRLFGKAYDKAEAFERVKYGAVNILNDYKGVHDVRAFGYGDSYVVLKDVRLRTSFTYADSCCCSLSDMGTLDKYAHILEHFTDSEIHAIVAVATAQIAPESQGMHADIGAAQMELIRGCSQDPTTDWITVGFPGLSQQSGCHYFEVLLFEGCRAPQVGVLSTGFDKRPYIMSGEGVGDDQFGWAVDGQHCARWHRGNARAWGTSWPCKPIKDVPKAGPPGGAANERAVCEDVVVGVAVDLDKRTLRFSTNGVWDKEEAFGSSEIPKGTSLYPALSVKGRAAFVMGPRFRHGPPPDQKKSFGQWPGSFGGIVRVDCPELGNSTMLSGFKEYQVHGEVSLKRNVQRLVAHPKYREKQKTERSYARLVPGTWPFSGSYRRAGAREGRAFYKSDGGAVIHWDPQAGLWRISESGDLADFSAWAPPADETPLEPPRLGWKVPDRVRGVIDVDSFEAALEESGVSSDDAKGIVEALSMTDGLEGGKQIYRVNGGTSLEEELKRLEDVSSSADEIWDAAIRKMQRAILDEVNVPEEAEVVETSHPHTSPESFEQAVSIPGTSEMKVQFASKSCTSDSASVFQILAGGLDREVAGAGACVELSVAGAGVRGTVVSKIAGIWRVRLDKRGAEEAAERQDPPPEDWFAVGDTVEAEAVSGVWYRAAVAGVREEVDWYDARRVPVAYVLDWSDGFPVDREKARGQLRRPAQGGGGGRVEDLPRYGLLPCAADERFALCREEPKVLKVAYGDRTVGSEIASFELDATYPLTPFGVGVFAEAGPAQEQGVQADWYFDIVATAMQASQSEAFLGLFQGLGGIPAPPGDDLTAQQRRCHLGRLLDAGFREPKELLQRLNGGLLSMTDVTLHFTNGSCLQKPKLLPEAVAVYGAGQRVGAEVRLFTNPSEGPLAGKVCIDAFNKPGPAQDAGVRTDWVVDIERTRAHNPSKAAELKEDLLLHNPNMLLSMSGVTVVFRQPNGQKSLQFSGSGPPSSEAWRCKALPGSTAVFKFSCRSGNDLDVENRWGVWALVLPQAATRLSVQDLDATAQRWVDRTKRARGMKGAVDVERDEWDEARLRALCARHGWEFEWMTEDGERRRRANERQTFLRDAGDLGAAARAAENAQKLQASILEAERAATAADEAEQPADKGVQKKANTAKF
;
A
#
# COMPACT_ATOMS: atom_id res chain seq x y z
N ARG A 1 -20.14 -23.94 -23.77
CA ARG A 1 -19.05 -23.12 -24.37
C ARG A 1 -19.02 -21.82 -23.57
N GLY A 2 -17.93 -21.57 -22.85
CA GLY A 2 -17.85 -20.57 -21.78
C GLY A 2 -18.29 -19.17 -22.22
N LYS A 3 -19.30 -18.63 -21.53
CA LYS A 3 -19.77 -17.25 -21.69
C LYS A 3 -19.00 -16.28 -20.78
N GLY A 4 -17.70 -16.54 -20.54
CA GLY A 4 -16.83 -15.80 -19.60
C GLY A 4 -16.78 -14.28 -19.81
N ASN A 5 -17.01 -13.86 -21.07
CA ASN A 5 -16.97 -12.47 -21.49
C ASN A 5 -18.34 -11.77 -21.45
N ASP A 6 -19.41 -12.49 -21.11
CA ASP A 6 -20.75 -11.95 -20.89
C ASP A 6 -20.90 -11.66 -19.39
N GLU A 7 -20.74 -10.39 -19.01
CA GLU A 7 -20.79 -9.96 -17.61
C GLU A 7 -22.13 -10.31 -16.93
N HIS A 8 -23.23 -10.31 -17.69
CA HIS A 8 -24.54 -10.64 -17.14
C HIS A 8 -24.64 -12.13 -16.81
N ALA A 9 -24.14 -12.98 -17.70
CA ALA A 9 -24.02 -14.42 -17.45
C ALA A 9 -23.09 -14.69 -16.25
N ARG A 10 -21.96 -13.97 -16.19
CA ARG A 10 -20.96 -14.08 -15.12
C ARG A 10 -21.50 -13.68 -13.76
N PHE A 11 -22.19 -12.55 -13.68
CA PHE A 11 -22.88 -12.11 -12.47
C PHE A 11 -23.88 -13.17 -12.00
N GLY A 12 -24.68 -13.69 -12.93
CA GLY A 12 -25.69 -14.70 -12.62
C GLY A 12 -25.11 -15.99 -12.05
N TRP A 13 -23.98 -16.49 -12.55
CA TRP A 13 -23.36 -17.69 -11.97
C TRP A 13 -22.53 -17.39 -10.72
N GLU A 14 -21.85 -16.24 -10.60
CA GLU A 14 -21.09 -15.88 -9.40
C GLU A 14 -22.03 -15.74 -8.19
N SER A 15 -23.20 -15.14 -8.41
CA SER A 15 -24.25 -15.03 -7.39
C SER A 15 -24.73 -16.40 -6.90
N ARG A 16 -24.84 -17.40 -7.81
CA ARG A 16 -25.19 -18.78 -7.46
C ARG A 16 -24.06 -19.55 -6.80
N LEU A 17 -22.84 -19.48 -7.34
CA LEU A 17 -21.67 -20.21 -6.87
C LEU A 17 -21.21 -19.75 -5.51
N PHE A 18 -21.30 -18.44 -5.22
CA PHE A 18 -20.76 -17.85 -3.98
C PHE A 18 -21.84 -17.32 -3.05
N GLY A 19 -23.10 -17.74 -3.23
CA GLY A 19 -24.20 -17.35 -2.35
C GLY A 19 -24.36 -15.84 -2.22
N LYS A 20 -24.23 -15.11 -3.33
CA LYS A 20 -24.31 -13.64 -3.41
C LYS A 20 -23.15 -12.85 -2.77
N ALA A 21 -22.06 -13.52 -2.35
CA ALA A 21 -20.93 -12.85 -1.72
C ALA A 21 -20.29 -11.75 -2.59
N TYR A 22 -20.38 -11.89 -3.92
CA TYR A 22 -19.81 -10.94 -4.88
C TYR A 22 -20.84 -9.99 -5.50
N ASP A 23 -22.12 -10.05 -5.12
CA ASP A 23 -23.18 -9.24 -5.74
C ASP A 23 -22.94 -7.73 -5.54
N LYS A 24 -22.23 -7.36 -4.45
CA LYS A 24 -21.84 -5.99 -4.12
C LYS A 24 -20.32 -5.75 -4.22
N ALA A 25 -19.56 -6.74 -4.66
CA ALA A 25 -18.10 -6.68 -4.68
C ALA A 25 -17.60 -6.01 -5.97
N GLU A 26 -16.54 -5.23 -5.83
CA GLU A 26 -15.93 -4.51 -6.93
C GLU A 26 -15.17 -5.46 -7.87
N ALA A 27 -14.97 -5.11 -9.15
CA ALA A 27 -14.38 -6.04 -10.13
C ALA A 27 -13.01 -6.60 -9.70
N PHE A 28 -12.18 -5.76 -9.06
CA PHE A 28 -10.90 -6.18 -8.51
C PHE A 28 -11.03 -6.98 -7.20
N GLU A 29 -12.18 -7.01 -6.54
CA GLU A 29 -12.47 -7.84 -5.35
C GLU A 29 -13.16 -9.16 -5.72
N ARG A 30 -13.84 -9.18 -6.87
CA ARG A 30 -14.50 -10.37 -7.42
C ARG A 30 -13.51 -11.50 -7.68
N VAL A 31 -14.03 -12.69 -7.83
CA VAL A 31 -13.26 -13.90 -8.12
C VAL A 31 -12.57 -13.83 -9.50
N LYS A 32 -11.33 -14.33 -9.60
CA LYS A 32 -10.58 -14.50 -10.87
C LYS A 32 -10.55 -15.97 -11.22
N TYR A 33 -10.94 -16.31 -12.43
CA TYR A 33 -11.00 -17.69 -12.90
C TYR A 33 -9.75 -18.06 -13.67
N GLY A 34 -9.31 -19.31 -13.51
CA GLY A 34 -8.24 -19.88 -14.28
C GLY A 34 -8.24 -21.39 -14.19
N ALA A 35 -7.41 -22.03 -15.00
CA ALA A 35 -7.15 -23.46 -14.86
C ALA A 35 -5.91 -23.69 -14.01
N VAL A 36 -6.01 -24.59 -13.01
CA VAL A 36 -4.88 -24.94 -12.18
C VAL A 36 -4.02 -25.97 -12.90
N ASN A 37 -2.72 -25.68 -13.03
CA ASN A 37 -1.74 -26.63 -13.55
C ASN A 37 -1.38 -27.68 -12.50
N ILE A 38 -2.35 -28.53 -12.14
CA ILE A 38 -2.24 -29.48 -11.03
C ILE A 38 -1.19 -30.57 -11.25
N LEU A 39 -0.92 -30.91 -12.52
CA LEU A 39 0.18 -31.80 -12.90
C LEU A 39 1.51 -31.06 -13.04
N ASN A 40 1.54 -29.73 -12.94
CA ASN A 40 2.76 -28.94 -13.13
C ASN A 40 3.49 -29.25 -14.44
N ASP A 41 2.70 -29.38 -15.51
CA ASP A 41 3.21 -29.54 -16.87
C ASP A 41 3.83 -28.22 -17.33
N TYR A 42 5.03 -28.24 -17.89
CA TYR A 42 5.72 -27.03 -18.35
C TYR A 42 4.92 -26.27 -19.41
N LYS A 43 4.04 -26.96 -20.15
CA LYS A 43 3.13 -26.37 -21.15
C LYS A 43 1.90 -25.70 -20.56
N GLY A 44 1.73 -25.75 -19.24
CA GLY A 44 0.46 -25.45 -18.59
C GLY A 44 -0.54 -26.58 -18.83
N VAL A 45 -1.83 -26.28 -18.71
CA VAL A 45 -2.89 -27.28 -18.94
C VAL A 45 -3.20 -27.38 -20.44
N HIS A 46 -2.95 -28.53 -21.05
CA HIS A 46 -3.06 -28.73 -22.50
C HIS A 46 -4.41 -28.29 -23.09
N ASP A 47 -5.52 -28.70 -22.47
CA ASP A 47 -6.85 -28.55 -23.07
C ASP A 47 -7.48 -27.15 -22.90
N VAL A 48 -6.89 -26.27 -22.10
CA VAL A 48 -7.55 -25.00 -21.72
C VAL A 48 -7.68 -24.00 -22.87
N ARG A 49 -6.86 -24.15 -23.92
CA ARG A 49 -6.93 -23.32 -25.13
C ARG A 49 -8.29 -23.43 -25.82
N ALA A 50 -8.90 -24.62 -25.81
CA ALA A 50 -10.23 -24.85 -26.36
C ALA A 50 -11.36 -24.20 -25.53
N PHE A 51 -11.06 -23.75 -24.31
CA PHE A 51 -12.00 -23.14 -23.36
C PHE A 51 -11.79 -21.62 -23.18
N GLY A 52 -10.96 -21.00 -24.03
CA GLY A 52 -10.75 -19.54 -24.03
C GLY A 52 -9.60 -19.06 -23.14
N TYR A 53 -8.84 -19.96 -22.52
CA TYR A 53 -7.61 -19.61 -21.82
C TYR A 53 -6.44 -19.51 -22.81
N GLY A 54 -5.54 -18.55 -22.61
CA GLY A 54 -4.47 -18.22 -23.56
C GLY A 54 -3.35 -19.28 -23.68
N ASP A 55 -2.45 -19.10 -24.65
CA ASP A 55 -1.31 -19.99 -24.91
C ASP A 55 -0.15 -19.83 -23.92
N SER A 56 -0.17 -18.81 -23.06
CA SER A 56 0.85 -18.48 -22.07
C SER A 56 0.21 -18.38 -20.71
N TYR A 57 0.98 -18.61 -19.65
CA TYR A 57 0.46 -18.60 -18.29
C TYR A 57 1.37 -17.81 -17.36
N VAL A 58 0.81 -17.39 -16.22
CA VAL A 58 1.54 -16.71 -15.16
C VAL A 58 1.62 -17.63 -13.94
N VAL A 59 2.73 -17.54 -13.21
CA VAL A 59 2.87 -18.15 -11.88
C VAL A 59 2.52 -17.11 -10.85
N LEU A 60 1.53 -17.41 -10.02
CA LEU A 60 1.06 -16.52 -8.97
C LEU A 60 1.68 -16.88 -7.61
N LYS A 61 1.94 -15.85 -6.79
CA LYS A 61 2.37 -15.95 -5.39
C LYS A 61 1.40 -15.23 -4.46
N ASP A 62 1.36 -15.65 -3.20
CA ASP A 62 0.54 -15.05 -2.14
C ASP A 62 -0.98 -15.02 -2.44
N VAL A 63 -1.46 -16.02 -3.17
CA VAL A 63 -2.89 -16.17 -3.51
C VAL A 63 -3.50 -17.49 -3.01
N ARG A 64 -2.67 -18.49 -2.66
CA ARG A 64 -3.08 -19.88 -2.42
C ARG A 64 -4.15 -20.04 -1.32
N LEU A 65 -4.09 -19.27 -0.24
CA LEU A 65 -5.10 -19.33 0.84
C LEU A 65 -6.43 -18.64 0.47
N ARG A 66 -6.48 -17.96 -0.68
CA ARG A 66 -7.66 -17.26 -1.19
C ARG A 66 -8.25 -17.97 -2.41
N THR A 67 -8.00 -19.27 -2.58
CA THR A 67 -8.51 -20.01 -3.74
C THR A 67 -9.63 -20.98 -3.37
N SER A 68 -10.70 -20.97 -4.15
CA SER A 68 -11.61 -22.09 -4.29
C SER A 68 -11.38 -22.82 -5.60
N PHE A 69 -12.00 -23.99 -5.73
CA PHE A 69 -11.81 -24.88 -6.87
C PHE A 69 -13.11 -25.56 -7.26
N THR A 70 -13.16 -26.01 -8.51
CA THR A 70 -14.17 -26.90 -9.06
C THR A 70 -13.50 -27.96 -9.94
N TYR A 71 -14.08 -29.16 -10.02
CA TYR A 71 -13.50 -30.26 -10.80
C TYR A 71 -13.53 -30.03 -12.33
N ALA A 72 -14.31 -29.04 -12.79
CA ALA A 72 -14.48 -28.62 -14.18
C ALA A 72 -14.90 -27.14 -14.25
N ASP A 73 -15.37 -26.69 -15.42
CA ASP A 73 -15.93 -25.35 -15.67
C ASP A 73 -17.05 -25.02 -14.69
N SER A 74 -16.80 -24.01 -13.84
CA SER A 74 -17.70 -23.60 -12.76
C SER A 74 -19.01 -23.00 -13.27
N CYS A 75 -19.14 -22.65 -14.55
CA CYS A 75 -20.42 -22.14 -15.08
C CYS A 75 -21.55 -23.18 -15.02
N CYS A 76 -21.20 -24.47 -14.96
CA CYS A 76 -22.11 -25.60 -14.83
C CYS A 76 -22.18 -26.18 -13.41
N CYS A 77 -21.45 -25.60 -12.46
CA CYS A 77 -21.37 -26.09 -11.08
C CYS A 77 -22.33 -25.35 -10.15
N SER A 78 -22.59 -25.95 -9.00
CA SER A 78 -23.31 -25.39 -7.87
C SER A 78 -22.37 -25.16 -6.68
N LEU A 79 -22.85 -24.46 -5.65
CA LEU A 79 -22.07 -24.22 -4.43
C LEU A 79 -21.59 -25.53 -3.77
N SER A 80 -22.34 -26.63 -3.88
CA SER A 80 -21.92 -27.93 -3.33
C SER A 80 -20.76 -28.59 -4.07
N ASP A 81 -20.50 -28.17 -5.30
CA ASP A 81 -19.40 -28.70 -6.13
C ASP A 81 -18.09 -27.93 -5.90
N MET A 82 -18.13 -26.88 -5.07
CA MET A 82 -17.00 -26.03 -4.75
C MET A 82 -16.24 -26.52 -3.52
N GLY A 83 -14.92 -26.36 -3.54
CA GLY A 83 -14.04 -26.75 -2.45
C GLY A 83 -12.94 -25.74 -2.23
N THR A 84 -12.42 -25.71 -1.02
CA THR A 84 -11.19 -24.98 -0.66
C THR A 84 -10.06 -25.98 -0.44
N LEU A 85 -8.83 -25.52 -0.26
CA LEU A 85 -7.71 -26.43 0.03
C LEU A 85 -7.96 -27.31 1.27
N ASP A 86 -8.63 -26.77 2.28
CA ASP A 86 -8.93 -27.50 3.53
C ASP A 86 -10.14 -28.45 3.37
N LYS A 87 -10.96 -28.26 2.34
CA LYS A 87 -12.22 -28.96 2.08
C LYS A 87 -12.32 -29.34 0.60
N TYR A 88 -11.38 -30.15 0.13
CA TYR A 88 -11.20 -30.51 -1.29
C TYR A 88 -11.62 -31.96 -1.62
N ALA A 89 -12.03 -32.74 -0.63
CA ALA A 89 -12.22 -34.19 -0.77
C ALA A 89 -13.25 -34.57 -1.86
N HIS A 90 -14.41 -33.92 -1.88
CA HIS A 90 -15.45 -34.16 -2.88
C HIS A 90 -15.04 -33.74 -4.29
N ILE A 91 -14.10 -32.80 -4.42
CA ILE A 91 -13.51 -32.48 -5.73
C ILE A 91 -12.60 -33.61 -6.21
N LEU A 92 -11.82 -34.23 -5.31
CA LEU A 92 -10.98 -35.38 -5.65
C LEU A 92 -11.79 -36.61 -6.07
N GLU A 93 -13.02 -36.77 -5.58
CA GLU A 93 -13.91 -37.86 -6.02
C GLU A 93 -14.25 -37.79 -7.52
N HIS A 94 -14.10 -36.62 -8.14
CA HIS A 94 -14.26 -36.43 -9.58
C HIS A 94 -12.97 -36.70 -10.39
N PHE A 95 -11.86 -37.03 -9.73
CA PHE A 95 -10.63 -37.40 -10.41
C PHE A 95 -10.61 -38.90 -10.65
N THR A 96 -10.10 -39.31 -11.80
CA THR A 96 -9.87 -40.74 -12.05
C THR A 96 -8.65 -41.22 -11.25
N ASP A 97 -8.59 -42.52 -10.96
CA ASP A 97 -7.42 -43.11 -10.30
C ASP A 97 -6.11 -42.79 -11.06
N SER A 98 -6.14 -42.76 -12.39
CA SER A 98 -4.97 -42.39 -13.20
C SER A 98 -4.56 -40.93 -13.02
N GLU A 99 -5.52 -40.01 -12.91
CA GLU A 99 -5.24 -38.60 -12.63
C GLU A 99 -4.65 -38.44 -11.22
N ILE A 100 -5.24 -39.10 -10.21
CA ILE A 100 -4.74 -39.08 -8.83
C ILE A 100 -3.32 -39.66 -8.78
N HIS A 101 -3.08 -40.80 -9.41
CA HIS A 101 -1.74 -41.40 -9.47
C HIS A 101 -0.73 -40.48 -10.15
N ALA A 102 -1.10 -39.79 -11.24
CA ALA A 102 -0.22 -38.84 -11.90
C ALA A 102 0.06 -37.59 -11.05
N ILE A 103 -0.96 -37.05 -10.37
CA ILE A 103 -0.81 -35.91 -9.44
C ILE A 103 0.09 -36.32 -8.28
N VAL A 104 -0.16 -37.49 -7.69
CA VAL A 104 0.67 -38.04 -6.62
C VAL A 104 2.08 -38.28 -7.14
N ALA A 105 2.29 -38.85 -8.32
CA ALA A 105 3.62 -39.06 -8.88
C ALA A 105 4.37 -37.73 -9.08
N VAL A 106 3.73 -36.72 -9.66
CA VAL A 106 4.32 -35.38 -9.84
C VAL A 106 4.61 -34.67 -8.50
N ALA A 107 3.74 -34.83 -7.52
CA ALA A 107 3.87 -34.22 -6.20
C ALA A 107 4.87 -34.98 -5.31
N THR A 108 4.89 -36.31 -5.38
CA THR A 108 5.79 -37.22 -4.64
C THR A 108 7.11 -37.47 -5.37
N ALA A 109 7.28 -37.01 -6.60
CA ALA A 109 8.61 -36.84 -7.20
C ALA A 109 9.48 -35.87 -6.38
N GLN A 110 8.87 -35.08 -5.47
CA GLN A 110 9.59 -34.35 -4.41
C GLN A 110 9.80 -35.19 -3.12
N ILE A 111 8.96 -36.19 -2.84
CA ILE A 111 8.95 -37.00 -1.62
C ILE A 111 8.53 -38.43 -1.97
N ALA A 112 9.47 -39.34 -2.28
CA ALA A 112 9.06 -40.71 -2.59
C ALA A 112 8.51 -41.41 -1.32
N PRO A 113 7.47 -42.26 -1.46
CA PRO A 113 6.60 -42.70 -0.39
C PRO A 113 7.03 -44.06 0.16
N GLU A 114 7.93 -44.07 1.14
CA GLU A 114 8.11 -45.19 2.09
C GLU A 114 8.81 -44.74 3.38
N SER A 115 8.89 -43.43 3.62
CA SER A 115 9.44 -42.80 4.83
C SER A 115 8.36 -42.53 5.88
N GLN A 116 7.38 -43.43 6.04
CA GLN A 116 6.60 -43.45 7.27
C GLN A 116 7.48 -44.03 8.39
N GLY A 117 8.18 -43.13 9.06
CA GLY A 117 8.87 -43.35 10.31
C GLY A 117 10.39 -43.39 10.21
N MET A 118 11.06 -42.27 9.92
CA MET A 118 12.44 -42.05 10.37
C MET A 118 12.65 -40.60 10.77
N HIS A 119 13.07 -40.41 12.02
CA HIS A 119 13.46 -39.15 12.63
C HIS A 119 14.70 -38.59 11.92
N ALA A 120 14.69 -37.29 11.60
CA ALA A 120 15.83 -36.60 11.00
C ALA A 120 16.79 -36.08 12.08
N ASP A 121 17.84 -36.85 12.36
CA ASP A 121 19.02 -36.35 13.07
C ASP A 121 19.84 -35.46 12.12
N ILE A 122 20.14 -34.24 12.57
CA ILE A 122 20.89 -33.24 11.83
C ILE A 122 22.39 -33.52 11.98
N GLY A 123 23.04 -33.82 10.85
CA GLY A 123 24.47 -34.07 10.73
C GLY A 123 24.90 -34.85 9.47
N ALA A 124 23.95 -35.36 8.66
CA ALA A 124 24.25 -36.25 7.53
C ALA A 124 24.75 -35.52 6.26
N ALA A 125 25.78 -36.06 5.61
CA ALA A 125 26.36 -35.48 4.40
C ALA A 125 25.47 -35.69 3.15
N GLN A 126 25.45 -34.68 2.27
CA GLN A 126 24.61 -34.64 1.05
C GLN A 126 25.27 -35.32 -0.16
N MET A 127 24.45 -35.75 -1.13
CA MET A 127 24.92 -36.28 -2.42
C MET A 127 25.42 -35.13 -3.30
N GLU A 128 26.61 -35.27 -3.86
CA GLU A 128 27.26 -34.28 -4.72
C GLU A 128 27.38 -34.79 -6.16
N LEU A 129 27.22 -33.90 -7.14
CA LEU A 129 27.71 -34.13 -8.51
C LEU A 129 29.24 -34.08 -8.47
N ILE A 130 29.89 -35.20 -8.76
CA ILE A 130 31.34 -35.33 -8.76
C ILE A 130 31.91 -35.00 -10.15
N ARG A 131 31.33 -35.56 -11.22
CA ARG A 131 31.69 -35.31 -12.63
C ARG A 131 30.46 -35.36 -13.52
N GLY A 132 30.46 -34.63 -14.64
CA GLY A 132 29.38 -34.58 -15.62
C GLY A 132 29.05 -33.16 -16.04
N CYS A 133 28.54 -32.96 -17.26
CA CYS A 133 28.20 -31.63 -17.80
C CYS A 133 26.87 -31.07 -17.26
N SER A 134 26.00 -31.93 -16.74
CA SER A 134 24.77 -31.54 -16.08
C SER A 134 24.54 -32.37 -14.82
N GLN A 135 23.52 -32.01 -14.06
CA GLN A 135 22.98 -32.83 -12.96
C GLN A 135 21.89 -33.80 -13.45
N ASP A 136 21.57 -33.82 -14.76
CA ASP A 136 20.51 -34.65 -15.31
C ASP A 136 21.09 -35.97 -15.84
N PRO A 137 20.97 -37.08 -15.09
CA PRO A 137 21.47 -38.36 -15.57
C PRO A 137 20.65 -38.90 -16.75
N THR A 138 19.45 -38.37 -17.04
CA THR A 138 18.63 -38.92 -18.14
C THR A 138 19.17 -38.54 -19.51
N THR A 139 19.80 -37.38 -19.61
CA THR A 139 20.43 -36.87 -20.84
C THR A 139 21.93 -37.17 -20.88
N ASP A 140 22.60 -37.02 -19.74
CA ASP A 140 24.05 -37.12 -19.64
C ASP A 140 24.51 -38.30 -18.79
N TRP A 141 25.73 -38.78 -19.07
CA TRP A 141 26.39 -39.73 -18.17
C TRP A 141 27.10 -38.93 -17.08
N ILE A 142 26.66 -39.11 -15.84
CA ILE A 142 27.13 -38.32 -14.69
C ILE A 142 27.73 -39.22 -13.63
N THR A 143 28.58 -38.66 -12.77
CA THR A 143 29.11 -39.31 -11.57
C THR A 143 28.66 -38.56 -10.34
N VAL A 144 28.00 -39.24 -9.41
CA VAL A 144 27.52 -38.71 -8.13
C VAL A 144 28.08 -39.52 -6.97
N GLY A 145 28.17 -38.93 -5.78
CA GLY A 145 28.62 -39.64 -4.58
C GLY A 145 28.48 -38.82 -3.31
N PHE A 146 28.97 -39.37 -2.19
CA PHE A 146 28.86 -38.75 -0.87
C PHE A 146 30.23 -38.47 -0.24
N PRO A 147 31.01 -37.49 -0.72
CA PRO A 147 32.34 -37.20 -0.19
C PRO A 147 32.36 -36.94 1.33
N GLY A 148 31.33 -36.28 1.86
CA GLY A 148 31.19 -36.04 3.30
C GLY A 148 30.90 -37.29 4.14
N LEU A 149 30.62 -38.45 3.53
CA LEU A 149 30.45 -39.73 4.22
C LEU A 149 31.73 -40.57 4.24
N SER A 150 32.89 -40.03 3.87
CA SER A 150 34.12 -40.84 3.74
C SER A 150 34.52 -41.55 5.04
N GLN A 151 34.83 -42.84 4.96
CA GLN A 151 35.24 -43.68 6.09
C GLN A 151 36.63 -44.28 5.87
N GLN A 152 37.41 -44.45 6.95
CA GLN A 152 38.77 -45.04 6.93
C GLN A 152 38.85 -46.44 7.57
N SER A 153 37.84 -46.85 8.33
CA SER A 153 37.82 -48.12 9.06
C SER A 153 36.41 -48.69 9.19
N GLY A 154 36.29 -49.98 9.53
CA GLY A 154 35.03 -50.68 9.74
C GLY A 154 34.49 -51.41 8.51
N CYS A 155 33.37 -52.10 8.71
CA CYS A 155 32.69 -52.90 7.68
C CYS A 155 31.32 -52.28 7.38
N HIS A 156 31.15 -51.72 6.18
CA HIS A 156 29.99 -50.92 5.79
C HIS A 156 29.26 -51.52 4.58
N TYR A 157 27.95 -51.30 4.52
CA TYR A 157 27.09 -51.80 3.46
C TYR A 157 26.11 -50.73 2.97
N PHE A 158 25.94 -50.67 1.65
CA PHE A 158 24.89 -49.91 0.96
C PHE A 158 24.46 -50.66 -0.31
N GLU A 159 23.29 -50.33 -0.85
CA GLU A 159 22.87 -50.82 -2.17
C GLU A 159 22.73 -49.68 -3.16
N VAL A 160 22.80 -50.00 -4.45
CA VAL A 160 22.40 -49.11 -5.54
C VAL A 160 21.31 -49.80 -6.34
N LEU A 161 20.15 -49.17 -6.43
CA LEU A 161 19.05 -49.56 -7.30
C LEU A 161 19.22 -48.91 -8.66
N LEU A 162 19.43 -49.71 -9.69
CA LEU A 162 19.43 -49.31 -11.09
C LEU A 162 18.03 -49.59 -11.64
N PHE A 163 17.32 -48.57 -12.11
CA PHE A 163 15.99 -48.77 -12.67
C PHE A 163 16.05 -49.24 -14.13
N GLU A 164 14.99 -49.89 -14.61
CA GLU A 164 14.83 -50.22 -16.03
C GLU A 164 15.12 -48.98 -16.92
N GLY A 165 15.92 -49.20 -17.97
CA GLY A 165 16.31 -48.17 -18.95
C GLY A 165 17.64 -47.48 -18.65
N CYS A 166 18.23 -47.73 -17.48
CA CYS A 166 19.55 -47.24 -17.09
C CYS A 166 20.67 -47.72 -18.03
N ARG A 167 21.67 -46.88 -18.30
CA ARG A 167 22.77 -47.09 -19.26
C ARG A 167 24.12 -46.81 -18.63
N ALA A 168 25.13 -47.57 -19.06
CA ALA A 168 26.53 -47.49 -18.62
C ALA A 168 26.72 -47.31 -17.09
N PRO A 169 26.08 -48.12 -16.23
CA PRO A 169 26.22 -47.95 -14.79
C PRO A 169 27.58 -48.48 -14.30
N GLN A 170 28.34 -47.65 -13.60
CA GLN A 170 29.50 -48.05 -12.80
C GLN A 170 29.16 -47.83 -11.32
N VAL A 171 28.94 -48.92 -10.57
CA VAL A 171 28.54 -48.89 -9.16
C VAL A 171 29.73 -49.18 -8.27
N GLY A 172 30.03 -48.32 -7.29
CA GLY A 172 31.09 -48.62 -6.34
C GLY A 172 31.44 -47.48 -5.38
N VAL A 173 32.74 -47.29 -5.16
CA VAL A 173 33.26 -46.35 -4.17
C VAL A 173 34.38 -45.50 -4.75
N LEU A 174 34.49 -44.28 -4.24
CA LEU A 174 35.56 -43.34 -4.55
C LEU A 174 36.36 -43.04 -3.28
N SER A 175 37.64 -42.75 -3.44
CA SER A 175 38.45 -42.19 -2.37
C SER A 175 38.38 -40.67 -2.33
N THR A 176 38.72 -40.08 -1.19
CA THR A 176 38.80 -38.61 -1.03
C THR A 176 39.83 -37.94 -1.95
N GLY A 177 40.73 -38.71 -2.58
CA GLY A 177 41.67 -38.21 -3.59
C GLY A 177 41.09 -38.08 -5.01
N PHE A 178 39.83 -38.49 -5.24
CA PHE A 178 39.20 -38.40 -6.56
C PHE A 178 38.96 -36.94 -6.97
N ASP A 179 39.42 -36.58 -8.17
CA ASP A 179 39.31 -35.22 -8.68
C ASP A 179 37.86 -34.88 -9.08
N LYS A 180 37.27 -33.88 -8.42
CA LYS A 180 35.89 -33.42 -8.61
C LYS A 180 35.85 -32.37 -9.72
N ARG A 181 35.12 -32.63 -10.80
CA ARG A 181 34.93 -31.73 -11.95
C ARG A 181 33.45 -31.59 -12.32
N PRO A 182 32.62 -30.99 -11.46
CA PRO A 182 31.20 -30.80 -11.76
C PRO A 182 31.02 -29.81 -12.93
N TYR A 183 29.97 -30.01 -13.73
CA TYR A 183 29.59 -29.19 -14.89
C TYR A 183 30.60 -29.15 -16.03
N ILE A 184 31.46 -30.18 -16.13
CA ILE A 184 32.42 -30.35 -17.22
C ILE A 184 32.14 -31.71 -17.88
N MET A 185 32.08 -31.73 -19.22
CA MET A 185 32.00 -33.00 -19.95
C MET A 185 33.19 -33.89 -19.59
N SER A 186 32.92 -35.07 -19.07
CA SER A 186 33.93 -36.05 -18.71
C SER A 186 33.47 -37.42 -19.18
N GLY A 187 34.39 -38.16 -19.79
CA GLY A 187 34.21 -39.58 -20.12
C GLY A 187 34.77 -40.51 -19.05
N GLU A 188 35.06 -40.00 -17.85
CA GLU A 188 35.66 -40.76 -16.74
C GLU A 188 34.73 -40.76 -15.52
N GLY A 189 34.37 -41.97 -15.05
CA GLY A 189 33.50 -42.22 -13.91
C GLY A 189 34.15 -43.01 -12.78
N VAL A 190 33.34 -43.70 -11.98
CA VAL A 190 33.82 -44.52 -10.85
C VAL A 190 34.62 -45.71 -11.39
N GLY A 191 35.92 -45.77 -11.04
CA GLY A 191 36.82 -46.83 -11.48
C GLY A 191 37.71 -46.46 -12.66
N ASP A 192 37.45 -45.34 -13.32
CA ASP A 192 38.22 -44.91 -14.51
C ASP A 192 39.56 -44.25 -14.16
N ASP A 193 39.80 -43.92 -12.89
CA ASP A 193 41.08 -43.49 -12.37
C ASP A 193 41.55 -44.32 -11.16
N GLN A 194 42.71 -43.98 -10.59
CA GLN A 194 43.31 -44.69 -9.47
C GLN A 194 42.57 -44.51 -8.14
N PHE A 195 41.60 -43.59 -8.08
CA PHE A 195 40.88 -43.21 -6.87
C PHE A 195 39.47 -43.77 -6.84
N GLY A 196 39.06 -44.58 -7.81
CA GLY A 196 37.76 -45.26 -7.85
C GLY A 196 37.85 -46.78 -8.04
N TRP A 197 36.82 -47.47 -7.55
CA TRP A 197 36.62 -48.91 -7.70
C TRP A 197 35.14 -49.19 -7.96
N ALA A 198 34.80 -49.81 -9.08
CA ALA A 198 33.41 -50.08 -9.45
C ALA A 198 33.21 -51.43 -10.13
N VAL A 199 31.95 -51.87 -10.18
CA VAL A 199 31.48 -52.95 -11.04
C VAL A 199 30.49 -52.42 -12.07
N ASP A 200 30.50 -53.08 -13.22
CA ASP A 200 29.66 -52.80 -14.38
C ASP A 200 29.20 -54.13 -14.96
N GLY A 201 27.95 -54.50 -14.69
CA GLY A 201 27.36 -55.74 -15.18
C GLY A 201 26.86 -55.67 -16.61
N GLN A 202 26.86 -54.49 -17.26
CA GLN A 202 26.59 -54.43 -18.72
C GLN A 202 27.77 -54.97 -19.51
N HIS A 203 28.99 -54.71 -19.02
CA HIS A 203 30.24 -55.16 -19.62
C HIS A 203 30.88 -56.36 -18.90
N CYS A 204 30.22 -56.90 -17.87
CA CYS A 204 30.76 -57.96 -17.01
C CYS A 204 32.17 -57.62 -16.52
N ALA A 205 32.36 -56.38 -16.06
CA ALA A 205 33.66 -55.82 -15.76
C ALA A 205 33.70 -55.23 -14.35
N ARG A 206 34.88 -55.31 -13.73
CA ARG A 206 35.26 -54.51 -12.56
C ARG A 206 36.33 -53.50 -12.99
N TRP A 207 36.14 -52.25 -12.62
CA TRP A 207 36.89 -51.08 -13.07
C TRP A 207 37.76 -50.52 -11.95
N HIS A 208 39.06 -50.37 -12.22
CA HIS A 208 40.02 -49.62 -11.39
C HIS A 208 41.18 -49.12 -12.26
N ARG A 209 41.62 -47.87 -12.10
CA ARG A 209 42.68 -47.23 -12.92
C ARG A 209 42.36 -47.25 -14.41
N GLY A 210 41.09 -47.16 -14.79
CA GLY A 210 40.66 -47.22 -16.19
C GLY A 210 40.84 -48.59 -16.85
N ASN A 211 41.20 -49.62 -16.08
CA ASN A 211 41.37 -50.98 -16.58
C ASN A 211 40.15 -51.82 -16.21
N ALA A 212 39.44 -52.31 -17.23
CA ALA A 212 38.39 -53.31 -17.07
C ALA A 212 39.00 -54.70 -16.87
N ARG A 213 38.63 -55.39 -15.78
CA ARG A 213 38.92 -56.81 -15.57
C ARG A 213 37.62 -57.59 -15.52
N ALA A 214 37.67 -58.88 -15.87
CA ALA A 214 36.50 -59.74 -15.85
C ALA A 214 35.84 -59.75 -14.45
N TRP A 215 34.52 -59.57 -14.44
CA TRP A 215 33.63 -59.72 -13.31
C TRP A 215 32.58 -60.78 -13.65
N GLY A 216 32.32 -61.70 -12.72
CA GLY A 216 31.57 -62.94 -13.00
C GLY A 216 30.06 -62.76 -13.17
N THR A 217 29.56 -61.52 -13.17
CA THR A 217 28.14 -61.18 -13.08
C THR A 217 27.73 -60.29 -14.23
N SER A 218 26.61 -60.63 -14.89
CA SER A 218 26.02 -59.88 -16.01
C SER A 218 24.62 -59.36 -15.65
N TRP A 219 24.30 -58.13 -16.03
CA TRP A 219 22.97 -57.56 -15.88
C TRP A 219 22.13 -57.76 -17.15
N PRO A 220 20.82 -58.03 -17.02
CA PRO A 220 19.94 -58.19 -18.17
C PRO A 220 19.84 -56.86 -18.93
N CYS A 221 20.26 -56.85 -20.20
CA CYS A 221 20.32 -55.62 -21.00
C CYS A 221 19.70 -55.78 -22.40
N LYS A 222 19.04 -54.72 -22.88
CA LYS A 222 18.43 -54.62 -24.21
C LYS A 222 19.15 -53.59 -25.10
N PRO A 223 19.24 -53.82 -26.42
CA PRO A 223 19.72 -52.81 -27.35
C PRO A 223 18.79 -51.59 -27.37
N ILE A 224 19.36 -50.40 -27.53
CA ILE A 224 18.58 -49.17 -27.70
C ILE A 224 18.27 -49.02 -29.19
N LYS A 225 16.98 -49.05 -29.55
CA LYS A 225 16.53 -48.68 -30.90
C LYS A 225 16.57 -47.15 -30.98
N ASP A 226 17.20 -46.61 -32.03
CA ASP A 226 17.35 -45.17 -32.33
C ASP A 226 18.51 -44.42 -31.62
N VAL A 227 19.76 -44.84 -31.85
CA VAL A 227 20.94 -43.99 -31.58
C VAL A 227 21.33 -43.22 -32.86
N PRO A 228 21.35 -41.87 -32.86
CA PRO A 228 21.87 -41.08 -33.96
C PRO A 228 23.35 -41.37 -34.22
N LYS A 229 23.74 -41.57 -35.48
CA LYS A 229 25.11 -41.94 -35.95
C LYS A 229 26.19 -40.84 -35.77
N ALA A 230 26.01 -39.85 -34.91
CA ALA A 230 26.91 -38.72 -34.78
C ALA A 230 27.51 -38.63 -33.37
N GLY A 231 28.59 -39.37 -33.15
CA GLY A 231 29.48 -39.24 -32.00
C GLY A 231 30.94 -39.40 -32.44
N PRO A 232 31.92 -38.87 -31.69
CA PRO A 232 33.34 -38.93 -32.05
C PRO A 232 33.82 -40.38 -32.22
N PRO A 233 34.86 -40.62 -33.05
CA PRO A 233 35.26 -41.97 -33.43
C PRO A 233 35.74 -42.77 -32.22
N GLY A 234 34.91 -43.71 -31.77
CA GLY A 234 35.28 -44.68 -30.72
C GLY A 234 34.14 -45.21 -29.82
N GLY A 235 32.96 -44.56 -29.72
CA GLY A 235 32.08 -44.81 -28.56
C GLY A 235 30.64 -45.31 -28.75
N ALA A 236 30.03 -45.28 -29.95
CA ALA A 236 28.55 -45.27 -30.04
C ALA A 236 27.89 -46.40 -30.85
N ALA A 237 28.54 -47.56 -31.05
CA ALA A 237 27.98 -48.63 -31.89
C ALA A 237 27.19 -49.72 -31.13
N ASN A 238 27.26 -49.79 -29.79
CA ASN A 238 26.71 -50.90 -29.00
C ASN A 238 26.17 -50.47 -27.61
N GLU A 239 25.53 -49.30 -27.49
CA GLU A 239 24.98 -48.85 -26.20
C GLU A 239 23.76 -49.71 -25.80
N ARG A 240 23.76 -50.23 -24.56
CA ARG A 240 22.72 -51.12 -24.01
C ARG A 240 22.07 -50.51 -22.77
N ALA A 241 20.79 -50.78 -22.57
CA ALA A 241 20.05 -50.36 -21.37
C ALA A 241 19.66 -51.57 -20.52
N VAL A 242 19.66 -51.44 -19.19
CA VAL A 242 19.18 -52.49 -18.29
C VAL A 242 17.69 -52.76 -18.55
N CYS A 243 17.30 -54.04 -18.64
CA CYS A 243 15.95 -54.48 -19.02
C CYS A 243 14.94 -54.44 -17.87
N GLU A 244 15.40 -54.49 -16.63
CA GLU A 244 14.58 -54.55 -15.42
C GLU A 244 15.33 -53.87 -14.27
N ASP A 245 14.66 -53.68 -13.14
CA ASP A 245 15.31 -53.12 -11.96
C ASP A 245 16.38 -54.08 -11.42
N VAL A 246 17.58 -53.57 -11.15
CA VAL A 246 18.71 -54.33 -10.62
C VAL A 246 19.20 -53.68 -9.33
N VAL A 247 19.30 -54.46 -8.26
CA VAL A 247 19.86 -54.02 -6.98
C VAL A 247 21.30 -54.52 -6.87
N VAL A 248 22.24 -53.59 -6.78
CA VAL A 248 23.67 -53.88 -6.60
C VAL A 248 24.05 -53.63 -5.15
N GLY A 249 24.33 -54.68 -4.38
CA GLY A 249 24.82 -54.54 -3.02
C GLY A 249 26.33 -54.32 -3.00
N VAL A 250 26.81 -53.39 -2.17
CA VAL A 250 28.23 -53.05 -2.06
C VAL A 250 28.67 -53.22 -0.60
N ALA A 251 29.47 -54.25 -0.33
CA ALA A 251 30.05 -54.52 0.98
C ALA A 251 31.51 -54.10 1.01
N VAL A 252 31.84 -53.20 1.94
CA VAL A 252 33.15 -52.57 2.08
C VAL A 252 33.76 -52.95 3.42
N ASP A 253 34.82 -53.76 3.42
CA ASP A 253 35.63 -54.03 4.62
C ASP A 253 36.90 -53.18 4.56
N LEU A 254 36.89 -52.02 5.21
CA LEU A 254 38.03 -51.09 5.21
C LEU A 254 39.19 -51.63 6.04
N ASP A 255 38.92 -52.46 7.06
CA ASP A 255 39.95 -53.06 7.90
C ASP A 255 40.77 -54.09 7.11
N LYS A 256 40.11 -54.92 6.30
CA LYS A 256 40.76 -55.87 5.39
C LYS A 256 41.17 -55.24 4.07
N ARG A 257 40.63 -54.07 3.74
CA ARG A 257 40.78 -53.35 2.47
C ARG A 257 40.26 -54.18 1.30
N THR A 258 39.03 -54.66 1.44
CA THR A 258 38.36 -55.52 0.44
C THR A 258 36.97 -55.01 0.09
N LEU A 259 36.57 -55.23 -1.16
CA LEU A 259 35.25 -54.89 -1.69
C LEU A 259 34.58 -56.13 -2.25
N ARG A 260 33.30 -56.31 -1.92
CA ARG A 260 32.44 -57.35 -2.46
C ARG A 260 31.17 -56.74 -3.02
N PHE A 261 30.65 -57.35 -4.08
CA PHE A 261 29.42 -56.91 -4.72
C PHE A 261 28.42 -58.07 -4.78
N SER A 262 27.14 -57.70 -4.81
CA SER A 262 26.04 -58.61 -5.15
C SER A 262 25.18 -58.02 -6.25
N THR A 263 24.49 -58.90 -6.97
CA THR A 263 23.42 -58.52 -7.89
C THR A 263 22.14 -59.23 -7.46
N ASN A 264 21.09 -58.46 -7.15
CA ASN A 264 19.81 -58.93 -6.63
C ASN A 264 19.96 -59.88 -5.43
N GLY A 265 20.89 -59.55 -4.53
CA GLY A 265 21.18 -60.32 -3.31
C GLY A 265 22.09 -61.55 -3.51
N VAL A 266 22.48 -61.88 -4.75
CA VAL A 266 23.45 -62.94 -5.03
C VAL A 266 24.86 -62.38 -4.97
N TRP A 267 25.62 -62.77 -3.95
CA TRP A 267 26.99 -62.30 -3.70
C TRP A 267 28.03 -63.03 -4.55
N ASP A 268 29.07 -62.29 -4.96
CA ASP A 268 30.23 -62.86 -5.64
C ASP A 268 30.95 -63.90 -4.76
N LYS A 269 31.48 -64.97 -5.38
CA LYS A 269 32.22 -66.03 -4.67
C LYS A 269 33.53 -65.52 -4.06
N GLU A 270 34.21 -64.61 -4.76
CA GLU A 270 35.49 -64.03 -4.37
C GLU A 270 35.35 -62.51 -4.16
N GLU A 271 36.34 -61.89 -3.51
CA GLU A 271 36.38 -60.44 -3.36
C GLU A 271 36.65 -59.77 -4.72
N ALA A 272 35.83 -58.78 -5.07
CA ALA A 272 35.97 -58.06 -6.33
C ALA A 272 37.15 -57.09 -6.31
N PHE A 273 37.57 -56.61 -5.14
CA PHE A 273 38.84 -55.90 -4.99
C PHE A 273 39.49 -56.29 -3.68
N GLY A 274 40.80 -56.53 -3.71
CA GLY A 274 41.57 -57.00 -2.56
C GLY A 274 42.52 -55.95 -1.97
N SER A 275 43.18 -56.33 -0.88
CA SER A 275 44.08 -55.44 -0.13
C SER A 275 45.32 -54.95 -0.88
N SER A 276 45.65 -55.54 -2.03
CA SER A 276 46.70 -55.07 -2.94
C SER A 276 46.25 -53.86 -3.78
N GLU A 277 44.94 -53.67 -3.97
CA GLU A 277 44.35 -52.66 -4.85
C GLU A 277 43.87 -51.42 -4.08
N ILE A 278 43.57 -51.57 -2.80
CA ILE A 278 43.14 -50.47 -1.92
C ILE A 278 44.28 -50.12 -0.96
N PRO A 279 44.95 -48.96 -1.13
CA PRO A 279 46.07 -48.57 -0.27
C PRO A 279 45.69 -48.46 1.21
N LYS A 280 46.65 -48.72 2.11
CA LYS A 280 46.43 -48.57 3.56
C LYS A 280 46.16 -47.10 3.91
N GLY A 281 45.12 -46.86 4.71
CA GLY A 281 44.71 -45.51 5.11
C GLY A 281 43.81 -44.78 4.10
N THR A 282 43.36 -45.45 3.04
CA THR A 282 42.43 -44.86 2.06
C THR A 282 41.07 -44.61 2.70
N SER A 283 40.58 -43.36 2.61
CA SER A 283 39.20 -43.01 2.99
C SER A 283 38.29 -43.25 1.79
N LEU A 284 37.25 -44.07 1.91
CA LEU A 284 36.32 -44.37 0.82
C LEU A 284 34.92 -43.82 1.11
N TYR A 285 34.17 -43.47 0.06
CA TYR A 285 32.76 -43.09 0.13
C TYR A 285 31.93 -43.69 -1.02
N PRO A 286 30.61 -43.90 -0.85
CA PRO A 286 29.73 -44.45 -1.88
C PRO A 286 29.60 -43.52 -3.10
N ALA A 287 29.65 -44.10 -4.30
CA ALA A 287 29.55 -43.36 -5.55
C ALA A 287 28.94 -44.19 -6.69
N LEU A 288 28.43 -43.51 -7.71
CA LEU A 288 27.80 -44.09 -8.88
C LEU A 288 28.07 -43.23 -10.12
N SER A 289 28.48 -43.86 -11.22
CA SER A 289 28.40 -43.23 -12.55
C SER A 289 27.27 -43.86 -13.35
N VAL A 290 26.40 -43.04 -13.93
CA VAL A 290 25.17 -43.53 -14.55
C VAL A 290 24.60 -42.56 -15.58
N LYS A 291 23.95 -43.12 -16.62
CA LYS A 291 23.01 -42.41 -17.49
C LYS A 291 21.63 -43.07 -17.38
N GLY A 292 20.68 -42.41 -16.74
CA GLY A 292 19.31 -42.87 -16.51
C GLY A 292 18.90 -42.72 -15.05
N ARG A 293 17.86 -43.46 -14.65
CA ARG A 293 17.35 -43.41 -13.27
C ARG A 293 18.09 -44.41 -12.39
N ALA A 294 18.51 -43.98 -11.21
CA ALA A 294 19.10 -44.85 -10.18
C ALA A 294 18.80 -44.30 -8.77
N ALA A 295 19.11 -45.07 -7.73
CA ALA A 295 19.05 -44.62 -6.34
C ALA A 295 20.07 -45.35 -5.45
N PHE A 296 20.60 -44.68 -4.43
CA PHE A 296 21.34 -45.33 -3.34
C PHE A 296 20.37 -45.78 -2.24
N VAL A 297 20.61 -46.93 -1.62
CA VAL A 297 19.90 -47.41 -0.44
C VAL A 297 20.91 -47.48 0.70
N MET A 298 20.77 -46.57 1.67
CA MET A 298 21.75 -46.35 2.72
C MET A 298 21.36 -46.99 4.06
N GLY A 299 20.42 -47.93 4.11
CA GLY A 299 19.96 -48.61 5.33
C GLY A 299 18.95 -47.79 6.15
N PRO A 300 18.42 -48.26 7.28
CA PRO A 300 18.64 -49.57 7.89
C PRO A 300 17.86 -50.69 7.18
N ARG A 301 16.88 -50.36 6.32
CA ARG A 301 16.11 -51.33 5.54
C ARG A 301 16.72 -51.48 4.14
N PHE A 302 17.45 -52.57 3.93
CA PHE A 302 17.99 -52.96 2.63
C PHE A 302 17.05 -53.94 1.93
N ARG A 303 17.03 -53.94 0.60
CA ARG A 303 16.24 -54.91 -0.19
C ARG A 303 16.83 -56.31 -0.07
N HIS A 304 18.16 -56.40 -0.03
CA HIS A 304 18.90 -57.62 0.20
C HIS A 304 19.84 -57.47 1.40
N GLY A 305 20.17 -58.59 2.04
CA GLY A 305 21.07 -58.59 3.18
C GLY A 305 22.54 -58.44 2.77
N PRO A 306 23.40 -57.94 3.67
CA PRO A 306 24.85 -58.00 3.51
C PRO A 306 25.35 -59.46 3.37
N PRO A 307 26.62 -59.69 2.98
CA PRO A 307 27.13 -61.04 2.73
C PRO A 307 26.94 -61.95 3.96
N PRO A 308 26.40 -63.17 3.79
CA PRO A 308 26.06 -64.06 4.92
C PRO A 308 27.29 -64.69 5.60
N ASP A 309 28.46 -64.63 4.98
CA ASP A 309 29.67 -65.31 5.42
C ASP A 309 30.74 -64.31 5.91
N GLN A 310 30.81 -64.15 7.24
CA GLN A 310 32.01 -64.07 8.07
C GLN A 310 31.64 -63.53 9.46
N LYS A 311 32.49 -63.79 10.45
CA LYS A 311 32.34 -63.45 11.89
C LYS A 311 32.12 -61.95 12.24
N LYS A 312 31.83 -61.07 11.27
CA LYS A 312 31.58 -59.63 11.44
C LYS A 312 30.24 -59.24 10.78
N SER A 313 29.45 -58.42 11.46
CA SER A 313 28.24 -57.79 10.90
C SER A 313 28.63 -56.55 10.09
N PHE A 314 28.28 -56.49 8.79
CA PHE A 314 28.36 -55.25 8.03
C PHE A 314 27.26 -54.29 8.50
N GLY A 315 27.65 -53.08 8.89
CA GLY A 315 26.76 -52.04 9.39
C GLY A 315 26.30 -51.09 8.29
N GLN A 316 25.29 -50.28 8.64
CA GLN A 316 24.89 -49.12 7.86
C GLN A 316 26.07 -48.15 7.67
N TRP A 317 26.13 -47.47 6.52
CA TRP A 317 27.14 -46.45 6.28
C TRP A 317 27.07 -45.30 7.31
N PRO A 318 28.12 -45.03 8.10
CA PRO A 318 28.10 -44.02 9.16
C PRO A 318 27.84 -42.61 8.62
N GLY A 319 27.00 -41.86 9.34
CA GLY A 319 26.62 -40.49 8.96
C GLY A 319 25.61 -40.40 7.81
N SER A 320 25.12 -41.51 7.27
CA SER A 320 24.04 -41.51 6.28
C SER A 320 22.68 -41.20 6.93
N PHE A 321 21.76 -40.60 6.16
CA PHE A 321 20.42 -40.20 6.63
C PHE A 321 19.42 -41.36 6.78
N GLY A 322 19.82 -42.58 6.41
CA GLY A 322 18.92 -43.71 6.26
C GLY A 322 17.90 -43.51 5.12
N GLY A 323 17.51 -44.61 4.47
CA GLY A 323 16.54 -44.64 3.39
C GLY A 323 17.15 -44.61 1.99
N ILE A 324 16.32 -44.21 1.02
CA ILE A 324 16.62 -44.24 -0.41
C ILE A 324 16.96 -42.83 -0.90
N VAL A 325 18.12 -42.68 -1.55
CA VAL A 325 18.59 -41.45 -2.18
C VAL A 325 18.42 -41.58 -3.68
N ARG A 326 17.42 -40.92 -4.27
CA ARG A 326 17.24 -41.00 -5.72
C ARG A 326 18.24 -40.11 -6.45
N VAL A 327 18.81 -40.67 -7.52
CA VAL A 327 19.72 -40.00 -8.46
C VAL A 327 18.92 -39.36 -9.62
N ASP A 328 17.60 -39.59 -9.71
CA ASP A 328 16.80 -39.18 -10.87
C ASP A 328 16.31 -37.71 -10.89
N CYS A 329 15.98 -37.28 -12.11
CA CYS A 329 15.39 -35.98 -12.45
C CYS A 329 13.90 -35.96 -12.05
N PRO A 330 13.36 -34.87 -11.44
CA PRO A 330 11.97 -34.81 -11.01
C PRO A 330 11.01 -35.08 -12.18
N GLU A 331 10.04 -35.97 -11.96
CA GLU A 331 9.03 -36.34 -12.94
C GLU A 331 8.25 -35.11 -13.40
N LEU A 332 8.32 -34.76 -14.69
CA LEU A 332 7.51 -33.67 -15.24
C LEU A 332 6.07 -34.12 -15.42
N GLY A 333 5.14 -33.23 -15.12
CA GLY A 333 3.74 -33.50 -15.39
C GLY A 333 3.41 -33.59 -16.87
N ASN A 334 2.34 -34.32 -17.15
CA ASN A 334 1.73 -34.37 -18.46
C ASN A 334 0.24 -34.08 -18.35
N SER A 335 -0.15 -32.85 -18.70
CA SER A 335 -1.53 -32.36 -18.59
C SER A 335 -2.53 -33.09 -19.49
N THR A 336 -2.07 -33.85 -20.50
CA THR A 336 -2.96 -34.67 -21.34
C THR A 336 -3.54 -35.88 -20.62
N MET A 337 -3.03 -36.21 -19.42
CA MET A 337 -3.60 -37.25 -18.57
C MET A 337 -4.89 -36.80 -17.86
N LEU A 338 -5.18 -35.51 -17.87
CA LEU A 338 -6.41 -34.98 -17.28
C LEU A 338 -7.58 -35.20 -18.26
N SER A 339 -8.67 -35.73 -17.73
CA SER A 339 -9.97 -35.87 -18.40
C SER A 339 -10.65 -34.52 -18.69
N GLY A 340 -10.10 -33.43 -18.14
CA GLY A 340 -10.50 -32.05 -18.36
C GLY A 340 -9.70 -31.11 -17.46
N PHE A 341 -9.75 -29.81 -17.74
CA PHE A 341 -9.10 -28.84 -16.87
C PHE A 341 -9.82 -28.75 -15.51
N LYS A 342 -9.03 -28.53 -14.47
CA LYS A 342 -9.54 -28.27 -13.12
C LYS A 342 -9.52 -26.76 -12.94
N GLU A 343 -10.67 -26.18 -12.60
CA GLU A 343 -10.78 -24.73 -12.48
C GLU A 343 -10.44 -24.30 -11.06
N TYR A 344 -9.77 -23.16 -10.94
CA TYR A 344 -9.56 -22.48 -9.68
C TYR A 344 -10.05 -21.04 -9.78
N GLN A 345 -10.33 -20.50 -8.61
CA GLN A 345 -10.98 -19.23 -8.41
C GLN A 345 -10.20 -18.46 -7.35
N VAL A 346 -9.54 -17.35 -7.71
CA VAL A 346 -8.82 -16.50 -6.75
C VAL A 346 -9.75 -15.41 -6.25
N HIS A 347 -10.00 -15.39 -4.94
CA HIS A 347 -10.85 -14.41 -4.28
C HIS A 347 -10.08 -13.12 -3.97
N GLY A 348 -10.68 -11.96 -4.22
CA GLY A 348 -10.07 -10.65 -3.94
C GLY A 348 -9.09 -10.19 -5.02
N GLU A 349 -8.30 -9.17 -4.69
CA GLU A 349 -7.37 -8.52 -5.63
C GLU A 349 -6.22 -9.43 -6.06
N VAL A 350 -5.90 -9.39 -7.36
CA VAL A 350 -4.67 -9.93 -7.94
C VAL A 350 -3.90 -8.76 -8.53
N SER A 351 -2.91 -8.27 -7.80
CA SER A 351 -2.05 -7.17 -8.24
C SER A 351 -0.91 -7.72 -9.08
N LEU A 352 -0.75 -7.20 -10.30
CA LEU A 352 0.32 -7.58 -11.22
C LEU A 352 1.71 -7.47 -10.58
N LYS A 353 1.99 -6.42 -9.81
CA LYS A 353 3.29 -6.21 -9.17
C LYS A 353 3.53 -7.11 -7.95
N ARG A 354 2.47 -7.39 -7.18
CA ARG A 354 2.57 -8.14 -5.92
C ARG A 354 2.43 -9.64 -6.12
N ASN A 355 1.46 -10.05 -6.92
CA ASN A 355 0.98 -11.43 -6.98
C ASN A 355 1.51 -12.21 -8.20
N VAL A 356 1.98 -11.55 -9.26
CA VAL A 356 2.62 -12.27 -10.37
C VAL A 356 4.11 -12.42 -10.08
N GLN A 357 4.57 -13.66 -10.02
CA GLN A 357 5.98 -13.99 -9.86
C GLN A 357 6.68 -14.09 -11.23
N ARG A 358 6.02 -14.74 -12.19
CA ARG A 358 6.64 -15.13 -13.46
C ARG A 358 5.63 -15.12 -14.59
N LEU A 359 6.09 -14.72 -15.78
CA LEU A 359 5.43 -14.97 -17.06
C LEU A 359 6.12 -16.14 -17.76
N VAL A 360 5.37 -17.19 -18.10
CA VAL A 360 5.83 -18.29 -18.96
C VAL A 360 5.23 -18.13 -20.35
N ALA A 361 6.07 -17.68 -21.28
CA ALA A 361 5.65 -17.29 -22.62
C ALA A 361 5.69 -18.47 -23.61
N HIS A 362 4.69 -18.55 -24.48
CA HIS A 362 4.63 -19.54 -25.56
C HIS A 362 5.72 -19.29 -26.61
N PRO A 363 6.38 -20.31 -27.17
CA PRO A 363 7.48 -20.13 -28.14
C PRO A 363 7.08 -19.37 -29.41
N LYS A 364 5.78 -19.29 -29.72
CA LYS A 364 5.25 -18.50 -30.86
C LYS A 364 5.69 -17.04 -30.87
N TYR A 365 5.95 -16.45 -29.70
CA TYR A 365 6.42 -15.06 -29.57
C TYR A 365 7.93 -14.92 -29.85
N ARG A 366 8.65 -16.04 -29.92
CA ARG A 366 10.06 -16.17 -30.30
C ARG A 366 10.23 -16.56 -31.77
N GLU A 367 9.33 -17.41 -32.27
CA GLU A 367 9.49 -18.13 -33.54
C GLU A 367 8.81 -17.47 -34.75
N LYS A 368 7.94 -16.47 -34.58
CA LYS A 368 7.28 -15.80 -35.72
C LYS A 368 8.24 -14.86 -36.48
N GLN A 369 9.10 -15.44 -37.30
CA GLN A 369 9.55 -14.84 -38.55
C GLN A 369 8.61 -15.25 -39.72
N LYS A 370 7.99 -14.22 -40.33
CA LYS A 370 7.74 -14.04 -41.79
C LYS A 370 6.39 -14.28 -42.50
N THR A 371 5.32 -14.91 -42.00
CA THR A 371 4.17 -15.22 -42.92
C THR A 371 2.73 -14.85 -42.55
N GLU A 372 2.39 -14.50 -41.31
CA GLU A 372 1.02 -14.02 -40.99
C GLU A 372 1.08 -12.58 -40.51
N ARG A 373 0.94 -11.65 -41.46
CA ARG A 373 1.07 -10.22 -41.21
C ARG A 373 -0.28 -9.67 -40.76
N SER A 374 -0.47 -9.45 -39.46
CA SER A 374 -1.39 -8.38 -39.03
C SER A 374 -0.60 -7.07 -39.17
N TYR A 375 -0.93 -6.29 -40.21
CA TYR A 375 -0.22 -5.05 -40.55
C TYR A 375 -0.83 -3.83 -39.85
N ALA A 376 -1.50 -4.00 -38.71
CA ALA A 376 -2.05 -2.85 -38.01
C ALA A 376 -0.91 -1.93 -37.54
N ARG A 377 -1.12 -0.63 -37.69
CA ARG A 377 -0.21 0.43 -37.25
C ARG A 377 -0.91 1.20 -36.15
N LEU A 378 -0.32 1.26 -34.97
CA LEU A 378 -0.86 2.05 -33.87
C LEU A 378 -0.20 3.43 -33.87
N VAL A 379 -0.99 4.48 -33.78
CA VAL A 379 -0.51 5.84 -33.57
C VAL A 379 -0.97 6.25 -32.18
N PRO A 380 -0.14 6.10 -31.13
CA PRO A 380 -0.57 6.30 -29.75
C PRO A 380 -0.63 7.79 -29.38
N GLY A 381 -1.68 8.18 -28.66
CA GLY A 381 -1.71 9.41 -27.84
C GLY A 381 -1.51 10.74 -28.56
N THR A 382 -1.56 10.78 -29.88
CA THR A 382 -1.26 11.97 -30.68
C THR A 382 -2.49 12.41 -31.47
N TRP A 383 -3.30 13.26 -30.85
CA TRP A 383 -4.39 13.92 -31.57
C TRP A 383 -3.80 14.79 -32.70
N PRO A 384 -4.41 14.84 -33.90
CA PRO A 384 -5.69 14.26 -34.31
C PRO A 384 -5.66 12.81 -34.84
N PHE A 385 -4.49 12.20 -34.99
CA PHE A 385 -4.31 10.93 -35.71
C PHE A 385 -4.16 9.70 -34.78
N SER A 386 -4.63 9.81 -33.54
CA SER A 386 -4.55 8.69 -32.60
C SER A 386 -5.48 7.55 -33.01
N GLY A 387 -4.96 6.32 -33.14
CA GLY A 387 -5.78 5.17 -33.49
C GLY A 387 -5.01 3.98 -34.06
N SER A 388 -5.72 2.86 -34.27
CA SER A 388 -5.19 1.70 -34.98
C SER A 388 -5.57 1.75 -36.45
N TYR A 389 -4.57 1.67 -37.32
CA TYR A 389 -4.68 1.75 -38.77
C TYR A 389 -4.41 0.38 -39.38
N ARG A 390 -5.46 -0.24 -39.94
CA ARG A 390 -5.36 -1.55 -40.58
C ARG A 390 -4.97 -1.39 -42.04
N ARG A 391 -4.13 -2.29 -42.56
CA ARG A 391 -3.74 -2.27 -43.98
C ARG A 391 -4.96 -2.58 -44.85
N ALA A 392 -5.45 -1.58 -45.55
CA ALA A 392 -6.60 -1.67 -46.45
C ALA A 392 -6.22 -2.04 -47.89
N GLY A 393 -4.92 -2.01 -48.23
CA GLY A 393 -4.44 -2.49 -49.53
C GLY A 393 -3.05 -1.99 -49.90
N ALA A 394 -2.84 -1.82 -51.21
CA ALA A 394 -1.69 -1.13 -51.76
C ALA A 394 -2.14 -0.10 -52.80
N ARG A 395 -1.56 1.10 -52.76
CA ARG A 395 -1.76 2.17 -53.74
C ARG A 395 -0.43 2.43 -54.42
N GLU A 396 -0.41 2.35 -55.75
CA GLU A 396 0.80 2.54 -56.57
C GLU A 396 1.99 1.67 -56.12
N GLY A 397 1.69 0.41 -55.75
CA GLY A 397 2.70 -0.56 -55.30
C GLY A 397 3.15 -0.42 -53.84
N ARG A 398 2.58 0.50 -53.05
CA ARG A 398 2.98 0.77 -51.64
C ARG A 398 1.83 0.56 -50.67
N ALA A 399 2.14 0.26 -49.41
CA ALA A 399 1.13 -0.06 -48.40
C ALA A 399 0.19 1.13 -48.10
N PHE A 400 -1.10 0.85 -47.99
CA PHE A 400 -2.16 1.81 -47.65
C PHE A 400 -2.89 1.35 -46.39
N TYR A 401 -3.02 2.23 -45.40
CA TYR A 401 -3.64 1.92 -44.11
C TYR A 401 -4.82 2.83 -43.83
N LYS A 402 -5.85 2.29 -43.19
CA LYS A 402 -7.09 2.98 -42.84
C LYS A 402 -7.47 2.67 -41.40
N SER A 403 -7.83 3.70 -40.63
CA SER A 403 -8.44 3.53 -39.31
C SER A 403 -9.94 3.32 -39.44
N ASP A 404 -10.58 2.88 -38.37
CA ASP A 404 -12.03 2.70 -38.35
C ASP A 404 -12.76 4.05 -38.56
N GLY A 405 -12.18 5.15 -38.03
CA GLY A 405 -12.71 6.52 -38.12
C GLY A 405 -12.42 7.24 -39.44
N GLY A 406 -11.99 6.52 -40.47
CA GLY A 406 -11.81 7.07 -41.82
C GLY A 406 -10.45 7.73 -42.09
N ALA A 407 -9.61 7.96 -41.06
CA ALA A 407 -8.26 8.46 -41.24
C ALA A 407 -7.38 7.46 -42.01
N VAL A 408 -6.41 7.96 -42.77
CA VAL A 408 -5.57 7.14 -43.66
C VAL A 408 -4.09 7.46 -43.56
N ILE A 409 -3.25 6.43 -43.66
CA ILE A 409 -1.80 6.55 -43.84
C ILE A 409 -1.48 6.08 -45.26
N HIS A 410 -0.89 6.97 -46.07
CA HIS A 410 -0.63 6.70 -47.47
C HIS A 410 0.70 7.32 -47.94
N TRP A 411 1.19 6.82 -49.06
CA TRP A 411 2.32 7.41 -49.77
C TRP A 411 1.85 8.44 -50.79
N ASP A 412 2.46 9.63 -50.79
CA ASP A 412 2.30 10.64 -51.83
C ASP A 412 3.47 10.56 -52.84
N PRO A 413 3.21 10.11 -54.09
CA PRO A 413 4.23 9.98 -55.13
C PRO A 413 4.77 11.32 -55.65
N GLN A 414 3.99 12.40 -55.59
CA GLN A 414 4.41 13.70 -56.10
C GLN A 414 5.35 14.40 -55.11
N ALA A 415 5.05 14.29 -53.81
CA ALA A 415 5.86 14.88 -52.76
C ALA A 415 7.05 13.98 -52.33
N GLY A 416 7.00 12.68 -52.61
CA GLY A 416 8.02 11.74 -52.15
C GLY A 416 7.97 11.48 -50.64
N LEU A 417 6.78 11.56 -50.02
CA LEU A 417 6.60 11.52 -48.58
C LEU A 417 5.45 10.58 -48.17
N TRP A 418 5.55 10.02 -46.97
CA TRP A 418 4.40 9.42 -46.28
C TRP A 418 3.54 10.51 -45.67
N ARG A 419 2.21 10.38 -45.74
CA ARG A 419 1.23 11.33 -45.20
C ARG A 419 0.18 10.63 -44.35
N ILE A 420 -0.27 11.32 -43.30
CA ILE A 420 -1.45 10.96 -42.50
C ILE A 420 -2.54 11.99 -42.79
N SER A 421 -3.74 11.52 -43.12
CA SER A 421 -4.94 12.34 -43.30
C SER A 421 -6.00 11.94 -42.26
N GLU A 422 -6.58 12.92 -41.58
CA GLU A 422 -7.65 12.73 -40.59
C GLU A 422 -9.00 12.52 -41.27
N SER A 423 -9.34 13.35 -42.26
CA SER A 423 -10.62 13.34 -42.97
C SER A 423 -10.77 12.17 -43.95
N GLY A 424 -9.67 11.46 -44.22
CA GLY A 424 -9.59 10.47 -45.29
C GLY A 424 -9.40 11.09 -46.68
N ASP A 425 -9.44 12.43 -46.80
CA ASP A 425 -9.07 13.14 -48.01
C ASP A 425 -7.56 13.09 -48.19
N LEU A 426 -7.11 12.62 -49.34
CA LEU A 426 -5.70 12.42 -49.64
C LEU A 426 -5.00 13.73 -49.99
N ALA A 427 -5.76 14.78 -50.32
CA ALA A 427 -5.24 16.12 -50.57
C ALA A 427 -4.99 16.90 -49.27
N ASP A 428 -5.78 16.66 -48.23
CA ASP A 428 -5.65 17.28 -46.90
C ASP A 428 -4.87 16.36 -45.94
N PHE A 429 -3.71 16.81 -45.49
CA PHE A 429 -2.83 16.02 -44.64
C PHE A 429 -2.52 16.74 -43.33
N SER A 430 -2.39 15.95 -42.27
CA SER A 430 -2.17 16.41 -40.89
C SER A 430 -0.79 16.01 -40.35
N ALA A 431 -0.08 15.10 -41.02
CA ALA A 431 1.33 14.79 -40.74
C ALA A 431 2.04 14.26 -41.99
N TRP A 432 3.36 14.42 -42.06
CA TRP A 432 4.20 13.87 -43.13
C TRP A 432 5.57 13.41 -42.68
N ALA A 433 6.15 12.41 -43.34
CA ALA A 433 7.50 11.91 -43.03
C ALA A 433 8.24 11.43 -44.30
N PRO A 434 9.58 11.62 -44.37
CA PRO A 434 10.40 10.99 -45.39
C PRO A 434 10.47 9.47 -45.17
N PRO A 435 10.77 8.67 -46.21
CA PRO A 435 10.93 7.23 -46.04
C PRO A 435 12.14 6.88 -45.16
N ALA A 436 12.04 5.80 -44.38
CA ALA A 436 13.11 5.35 -43.48
C ALA A 436 14.30 4.70 -44.22
N ASP A 437 14.06 4.08 -45.37
CA ASP A 437 15.03 3.36 -46.20
C ASP A 437 14.91 3.77 -47.68
N GLU A 438 15.93 3.47 -48.50
CA GLU A 438 15.94 3.72 -49.96
C GLU A 438 14.78 3.05 -50.72
N THR A 439 14.15 2.03 -50.12
CA THR A 439 12.96 1.35 -50.65
C THR A 439 11.74 1.60 -49.75
N PRO A 440 10.85 2.53 -50.13
CA PRO A 440 9.76 3.03 -49.28
C PRO A 440 8.51 2.14 -49.30
N LEU A 441 8.64 0.90 -48.80
CA LEU A 441 7.56 -0.10 -48.80
C LEU A 441 6.58 0.05 -47.62
N GLU A 442 7.02 0.64 -46.50
CA GLU A 442 6.24 0.85 -45.28
C GLU A 442 6.42 2.29 -44.72
N PRO A 443 5.44 2.82 -43.96
CA PRO A 443 5.57 4.10 -43.28
C PRO A 443 6.67 4.08 -42.21
N PRO A 444 7.41 5.18 -42.03
CA PRO A 444 8.46 5.29 -41.02
C PRO A 444 7.86 5.30 -39.61
N ARG A 445 8.63 4.79 -38.64
CA ARG A 445 8.20 4.75 -37.22
C ARG A 445 8.30 6.10 -36.52
N LEU A 446 9.34 6.87 -36.87
CA LEU A 446 9.72 8.15 -36.26
C LEU A 446 9.97 9.17 -37.37
N GLY A 447 10.09 10.45 -37.01
CA GLY A 447 10.49 11.53 -37.93
C GLY A 447 9.33 12.18 -38.69
N TRP A 448 8.11 11.96 -38.22
CA TRP A 448 6.90 12.64 -38.69
C TRP A 448 6.88 14.11 -38.26
N LYS A 449 6.53 14.98 -39.21
CA LYS A 449 6.32 16.42 -39.03
C LYS A 449 4.83 16.71 -39.13
N VAL A 450 4.38 17.77 -38.45
CA VAL A 450 2.99 18.25 -38.46
C VAL A 450 2.93 19.73 -38.85
N PRO A 451 1.83 20.21 -39.43
CA PRO A 451 1.62 21.64 -39.63
C PRO A 451 1.45 22.36 -38.29
N ASP A 452 1.76 23.65 -38.25
CA ASP A 452 1.68 24.52 -37.07
C ASP A 452 0.28 24.56 -36.43
N ARG A 453 -0.78 24.47 -37.25
CA ARG A 453 -2.19 24.40 -36.79
C ARG A 453 -2.49 23.24 -35.83
N VAL A 454 -1.69 22.18 -35.87
CA VAL A 454 -1.87 20.99 -35.02
C VAL A 454 -1.17 21.19 -33.66
N ARG A 455 -0.31 22.19 -33.52
CA ARG A 455 0.49 22.46 -32.31
C ARG A 455 -0.21 23.36 -31.29
N GLY A 456 -1.39 23.87 -31.60
CA GLY A 456 -2.20 24.71 -30.72
C GLY A 456 -2.66 25.99 -31.40
N VAL A 457 -3.97 26.25 -31.42
CA VAL A 457 -4.58 27.46 -32.01
C VAL A 457 -5.62 28.07 -31.07
N ILE A 458 -5.55 29.38 -30.85
CA ILE A 458 -6.48 30.13 -30.00
C ILE A 458 -6.89 31.46 -30.66
N ASP A 459 -8.01 32.05 -30.22
CA ASP A 459 -8.44 33.37 -30.65
C ASP A 459 -7.55 34.48 -30.06
N VAL A 460 -7.49 35.61 -30.77
CA VAL A 460 -6.62 36.74 -30.44
C VAL A 460 -7.02 37.36 -29.09
N ASP A 461 -8.31 37.60 -28.88
CA ASP A 461 -8.83 38.32 -27.70
C ASP A 461 -8.48 37.58 -26.40
N SER A 462 -8.67 36.25 -26.38
CA SER A 462 -8.35 35.43 -25.20
C SER A 462 -6.84 35.37 -24.92
N PHE A 463 -6.02 35.41 -25.97
CA PHE A 463 -4.56 35.37 -25.84
C PHE A 463 -4.00 36.72 -25.39
N GLU A 464 -4.50 37.83 -25.93
CA GLU A 464 -4.15 39.18 -25.48
C GLU A 464 -4.49 39.39 -24.00
N ALA A 465 -5.71 39.00 -23.57
CA ALA A 465 -6.11 39.10 -22.17
C ALA A 465 -5.22 38.28 -21.22
N ALA A 466 -4.70 37.14 -21.67
CA ALA A 466 -3.80 36.30 -20.88
C ALA A 466 -2.38 36.86 -20.77
N LEU A 467 -1.90 37.53 -21.83
CA LEU A 467 -0.62 38.25 -21.82
C LEU A 467 -0.66 39.43 -20.84
N GLU A 468 -1.76 40.20 -20.86
CA GLU A 468 -1.96 41.32 -19.93
C GLU A 468 -2.03 40.87 -18.46
N GLU A 469 -2.75 39.77 -18.17
CA GLU A 469 -2.82 39.18 -16.82
C GLU A 469 -1.45 38.68 -16.33
N SER A 470 -0.58 38.29 -17.26
CA SER A 470 0.77 37.81 -16.98
C SER A 470 1.83 38.93 -16.88
N GLY A 471 1.39 40.20 -16.93
CA GLY A 471 2.26 41.36 -16.77
C GLY A 471 3.03 41.78 -18.03
N VAL A 472 2.68 41.24 -19.21
CA VAL A 472 3.28 41.66 -20.48
C VAL A 472 2.76 43.04 -20.87
N SER A 473 3.65 43.94 -21.27
CA SER A 473 3.26 45.30 -21.67
C SER A 473 2.36 45.28 -22.91
N SER A 474 1.46 46.26 -23.07
CA SER A 474 0.54 46.29 -24.21
C SER A 474 1.26 46.37 -25.58
N ASP A 475 2.44 46.98 -25.63
CA ASP A 475 3.24 47.07 -26.86
C ASP A 475 3.94 45.74 -27.17
N ASP A 476 4.48 45.05 -26.16
CA ASP A 476 5.09 43.73 -26.33
C ASP A 476 4.04 42.67 -26.67
N ALA A 477 2.86 42.74 -26.04
CA ALA A 477 1.74 41.84 -26.31
C ALA A 477 1.31 41.92 -27.78
N LYS A 478 1.23 43.13 -28.36
CA LYS A 478 0.95 43.31 -29.79
C LYS A 478 2.03 42.71 -30.68
N GLY A 479 3.31 42.88 -30.31
CA GLY A 479 4.43 42.27 -31.03
C GLY A 479 4.35 40.74 -31.08
N ILE A 480 4.05 40.11 -29.94
CA ILE A 480 3.87 38.65 -29.84
C ILE A 480 2.66 38.19 -30.66
N VAL A 481 1.52 38.91 -30.54
CA VAL A 481 0.29 38.64 -31.29
C VAL A 481 0.53 38.72 -32.79
N GLU A 482 1.26 39.73 -33.26
CA GLU A 482 1.61 39.86 -34.68
C GLU A 482 2.49 38.70 -35.16
N ALA A 483 3.54 38.35 -34.39
CA ALA A 483 4.48 37.27 -34.73
C ALA A 483 3.80 35.88 -34.80
N LEU A 484 2.87 35.61 -33.89
CA LEU A 484 2.20 34.30 -33.78
C LEU A 484 0.87 34.23 -34.54
N SER A 485 0.43 35.34 -35.13
CA SER A 485 -0.81 35.36 -35.91
C SER A 485 -0.64 34.83 -37.33
N MET A 486 -1.64 34.08 -37.80
CA MET A 486 -1.79 33.80 -39.23
C MET A 486 -3.20 34.11 -39.73
N THR A 487 -3.26 34.40 -41.02
CA THR A 487 -4.50 34.60 -41.78
C THR A 487 -4.66 33.43 -42.75
N ASP A 488 -4.71 32.20 -42.23
CA ASP A 488 -4.91 31.00 -43.05
C ASP A 488 -6.13 30.23 -42.52
N GLY A 489 -7.09 29.97 -43.42
CA GLY A 489 -8.51 29.94 -43.09
C GLY A 489 -9.07 28.68 -42.41
N LEU A 490 -10.25 28.88 -41.79
CA LEU A 490 -11.41 27.95 -41.69
C LEU A 490 -12.67 28.71 -41.19
N GLU A 491 -12.49 29.75 -40.36
CA GLU A 491 -13.58 30.56 -39.76
C GLU A 491 -13.54 32.08 -40.11
N GLY A 492 -12.64 32.52 -40.98
CA GLY A 492 -12.65 33.89 -41.52
C GLY A 492 -12.08 35.00 -40.62
N GLY A 493 -11.35 34.66 -39.55
CA GLY A 493 -10.70 35.63 -38.63
C GLY A 493 -9.21 35.35 -38.37
N LYS A 494 -8.50 36.34 -37.80
CA LYS A 494 -7.10 36.24 -37.35
C LYS A 494 -7.02 35.27 -36.16
N GLN A 495 -6.09 34.31 -36.18
CA GLN A 495 -5.90 33.32 -35.11
C GLN A 495 -4.45 33.29 -34.65
N ILE A 496 -4.22 32.92 -33.38
CA ILE A 496 -2.90 32.77 -32.78
C ILE A 496 -2.48 31.31 -32.77
N TYR A 497 -1.28 31.06 -33.28
CA TYR A 497 -0.68 29.73 -33.33
C TYR A 497 0.42 29.64 -32.27
N ARG A 498 0.44 28.55 -31.51
CA ARG A 498 1.48 28.32 -30.50
C ARG A 498 2.89 28.31 -31.08
N VAL A 499 3.00 27.85 -32.33
CA VAL A 499 4.20 27.89 -33.17
C VAL A 499 3.78 28.41 -34.53
N ASN A 500 4.48 29.40 -35.08
CA ASN A 500 4.20 29.97 -36.39
C ASN A 500 5.50 30.13 -37.19
N GLY A 501 5.61 29.46 -38.34
CA GLY A 501 6.67 29.75 -39.33
C GLY A 501 8.09 29.54 -38.82
N GLY A 502 8.27 28.74 -37.76
CA GLY A 502 9.56 28.48 -37.13
C GLY A 502 9.85 29.29 -35.86
N THR A 503 8.96 30.20 -35.44
CA THR A 503 9.04 30.87 -34.14
C THR A 503 7.94 30.39 -33.20
N SER A 504 8.25 30.22 -31.92
CA SER A 504 7.33 29.73 -30.89
C SER A 504 7.06 30.79 -29.81
N LEU A 505 5.94 30.65 -29.09
CA LEU A 505 5.64 31.50 -27.94
C LEU A 505 6.79 31.56 -26.93
N GLU A 506 7.44 30.42 -26.70
CA GLU A 506 8.63 30.29 -25.83
C GLU A 506 9.81 31.15 -26.32
N GLU A 507 10.01 31.28 -27.63
CA GLU A 507 11.08 32.09 -28.21
C GLU A 507 10.75 33.58 -28.22
N GLU A 508 9.48 33.96 -28.38
CA GLU A 508 9.05 35.36 -28.25
C GLU A 508 9.15 35.86 -26.81
N LEU A 509 8.70 35.05 -25.83
CA LEU A 509 8.80 35.42 -24.42
C LEU A 509 10.25 35.54 -23.93
N LYS A 510 11.17 34.73 -24.47
CA LYS A 510 12.62 34.84 -24.19
C LYS A 510 13.26 36.14 -24.67
N ARG A 511 12.59 36.89 -25.55
CA ARG A 511 13.07 38.20 -26.03
C ARG A 511 12.69 39.33 -25.08
N LEU A 512 11.86 39.07 -24.07
CA LEU A 512 11.43 40.01 -23.06
C LEU A 512 12.24 39.81 -21.76
N GLU A 513 12.65 40.89 -21.11
CA GLU A 513 13.49 40.84 -19.90
C GLU A 513 12.67 40.66 -18.59
N ASP A 514 11.35 40.93 -18.61
CA ASP A 514 10.52 41.11 -17.39
C ASP A 514 9.30 40.18 -17.25
N VAL A 515 9.23 39.05 -17.96
CA VAL A 515 8.09 38.10 -17.84
C VAL A 515 8.39 36.99 -16.84
N SER A 516 7.66 36.95 -15.72
CA SER A 516 7.81 35.91 -14.69
C SER A 516 7.10 34.60 -15.03
N SER A 517 6.09 34.64 -15.89
CA SER A 517 5.25 33.48 -16.26
C SER A 517 5.81 32.73 -17.47
N SER A 518 5.75 31.40 -17.45
CA SER A 518 6.19 30.54 -18.56
C SER A 518 5.22 30.56 -19.75
N ALA A 519 5.70 30.14 -20.93
CA ALA A 519 4.86 30.02 -22.13
C ALA A 519 3.66 29.07 -21.93
N ASP A 520 3.85 27.98 -21.18
CA ASP A 520 2.76 27.05 -20.85
C ASP A 520 1.72 27.70 -19.92
N GLU A 521 2.15 28.47 -18.90
CA GLU A 521 1.23 29.16 -17.98
C GLU A 521 0.39 30.22 -18.70
N ILE A 522 1.01 31.01 -19.58
CA ILE A 522 0.31 32.01 -20.40
C ILE A 522 -0.68 31.33 -21.36
N TRP A 523 -0.25 30.24 -22.02
CA TRP A 523 -1.11 29.50 -22.94
C TRP A 523 -2.30 28.84 -22.23
N ASP A 524 -2.08 28.24 -21.05
CA ASP A 524 -3.14 27.67 -20.24
C ASP A 524 -4.08 28.77 -19.69
N ALA A 525 -3.57 29.96 -19.38
CA ALA A 525 -4.38 31.12 -19.02
C ALA A 525 -5.26 31.57 -20.20
N ALA A 526 -4.70 31.63 -21.41
CA ALA A 526 -5.45 31.94 -22.62
C ALA A 526 -6.56 30.91 -22.87
N ILE A 527 -6.28 29.62 -22.71
CA ILE A 527 -7.30 28.55 -22.79
C ILE A 527 -8.43 28.80 -21.79
N ARG A 528 -8.12 29.18 -20.54
CA ARG A 528 -9.15 29.51 -19.53
C ARG A 528 -10.00 30.73 -19.92
N LYS A 529 -9.40 31.78 -20.51
CA LYS A 529 -10.13 32.95 -21.01
C LYS A 529 -11.05 32.60 -22.18
N MET A 530 -10.56 31.82 -23.14
CA MET A 530 -11.35 31.32 -24.26
C MET A 530 -12.53 30.46 -23.77
N GLN A 531 -12.27 29.57 -22.82
CA GLN A 531 -13.29 28.75 -22.16
C GLN A 531 -14.35 29.62 -21.47
N ARG A 532 -13.93 30.67 -20.75
CA ARG A 532 -14.86 31.62 -20.11
C ARG A 532 -15.71 32.36 -21.16
N ALA A 533 -15.11 32.84 -22.24
CA ALA A 533 -15.84 33.52 -23.31
C ALA A 533 -16.95 32.65 -23.92
N ILE A 534 -16.73 31.34 -24.06
CA ILE A 534 -17.76 30.39 -24.52
C ILE A 534 -18.96 30.32 -23.56
N LEU A 535 -18.73 30.44 -22.24
CA LEU A 535 -19.80 30.44 -21.23
C LEU A 535 -20.54 31.79 -21.17
N ASP A 536 -19.83 32.89 -21.38
CA ASP A 536 -20.41 34.25 -21.39
C ASP A 536 -21.44 34.41 -22.51
N GLU A 537 -21.20 33.83 -23.70
CA GLU A 537 -22.14 33.83 -24.83
C GLU A 537 -23.52 33.26 -24.48
N VAL A 538 -23.61 32.37 -23.49
CA VAL A 538 -24.87 31.73 -23.04
C VAL A 538 -25.38 32.26 -21.70
N ASN A 539 -24.85 33.40 -21.22
CA ASN A 539 -25.24 34.08 -19.97
C ASN A 539 -25.14 33.19 -18.72
N VAL A 540 -24.09 32.37 -18.65
CA VAL A 540 -23.80 31.56 -17.47
C VAL A 540 -23.12 32.42 -16.39
N PRO A 541 -23.46 32.30 -15.09
CA PRO A 541 -22.83 33.07 -14.02
C PRO A 541 -21.30 32.94 -13.99
N GLU A 542 -20.60 33.95 -13.46
CA GLU A 542 -19.12 33.91 -13.35
C GLU A 542 -18.64 32.77 -12.45
N GLU A 543 -19.42 32.41 -11.43
CA GLU A 543 -19.09 31.36 -10.45
C GLU A 543 -19.39 29.94 -10.95
N ALA A 544 -19.83 29.79 -12.20
CA ALA A 544 -20.11 28.49 -12.78
C ALA A 544 -18.83 27.76 -13.15
N GLU A 545 -18.82 26.46 -12.93
CA GLU A 545 -17.66 25.61 -13.15
C GLU A 545 -18.00 24.48 -14.14
N VAL A 546 -17.04 24.16 -15.02
CA VAL A 546 -17.18 23.06 -15.97
C VAL A 546 -16.34 21.88 -15.49
N VAL A 547 -16.98 20.71 -15.46
CA VAL A 547 -16.34 19.43 -15.17
C VAL A 547 -16.30 18.65 -16.46
N GLU A 548 -15.09 18.42 -16.97
CA GLU A 548 -14.83 17.73 -18.23
C GLU A 548 -13.81 16.62 -18.01
N THR A 549 -14.13 15.41 -18.48
CA THR A 549 -13.17 14.30 -18.56
C THR A 549 -12.42 14.29 -19.89
N SER A 550 -11.23 13.70 -19.95
CA SER A 550 -10.46 13.51 -21.19
C SER A 550 -11.24 12.76 -22.27
N HIS A 551 -11.14 13.23 -23.53
CA HIS A 551 -11.85 12.67 -24.68
C HIS A 551 -10.89 12.34 -25.85
N PRO A 552 -10.94 11.11 -26.43
CA PRO A 552 -11.62 9.92 -25.92
C PRO A 552 -10.86 9.32 -24.73
N HIS A 553 -11.55 8.63 -23.82
CA HIS A 553 -10.91 8.00 -22.66
C HIS A 553 -9.77 7.05 -23.08
N THR A 554 -8.55 7.34 -22.66
CA THR A 554 -7.42 6.41 -22.66
C THR A 554 -7.40 5.66 -21.32
N SER A 555 -7.30 4.33 -21.35
CA SER A 555 -7.31 3.49 -20.15
C SER A 555 -5.96 3.57 -19.40
N PRO A 556 -5.89 3.55 -18.05
CA PRO A 556 -6.92 3.83 -17.05
C PRO A 556 -6.64 5.18 -16.37
N GLU A 557 -7.20 6.27 -16.89
CA GLU A 557 -7.16 7.55 -16.18
C GLU A 557 -8.22 7.56 -15.07
N SER A 558 -7.77 7.68 -13.82
CA SER A 558 -8.62 8.12 -12.72
C SER A 558 -8.73 9.64 -12.79
N PHE A 559 -9.95 10.17 -12.88
CA PHE A 559 -10.17 11.61 -12.85
C PHE A 559 -10.82 12.00 -11.53
N GLU A 560 -10.33 13.07 -10.93
CA GLU A 560 -10.89 13.67 -9.73
C GLU A 560 -10.79 15.19 -9.87
N GLN A 561 -11.92 15.88 -9.82
CA GLN A 561 -11.99 17.34 -9.85
C GLN A 561 -12.85 17.81 -8.67
N ALA A 562 -12.27 18.67 -7.83
CA ALA A 562 -13.02 19.38 -6.80
C ALA A 562 -13.58 20.67 -7.41
N VAL A 563 -14.86 20.90 -7.22
CA VAL A 563 -15.56 22.13 -7.61
C VAL A 563 -15.99 22.86 -6.35
N SER A 564 -15.79 24.18 -6.35
CA SER A 564 -16.21 25.08 -5.29
C SER A 564 -16.92 26.27 -5.92
N ILE A 565 -18.17 26.52 -5.50
CA ILE A 565 -18.95 27.70 -5.88
C ILE A 565 -19.19 28.50 -4.60
N PRO A 566 -18.39 29.54 -4.31
CA PRO A 566 -18.53 30.31 -3.08
C PRO A 566 -19.91 30.95 -2.95
N GLY A 567 -20.41 31.10 -1.72
CA GLY A 567 -21.65 31.82 -1.44
C GLY A 567 -22.95 31.07 -1.73
N THR A 568 -22.90 29.80 -2.16
CA THR A 568 -24.10 28.96 -2.33
C THR A 568 -24.22 27.88 -1.25
N SER A 569 -25.45 27.64 -0.77
CA SER A 569 -25.75 26.51 0.14
C SER A 569 -26.07 25.21 -0.61
N GLU A 570 -26.40 25.31 -1.90
CA GLU A 570 -26.75 24.19 -2.77
C GLU A 570 -26.26 24.45 -4.21
N MET A 571 -25.83 23.39 -4.90
CA MET A 571 -25.43 23.45 -6.31
C MET A 571 -26.32 22.55 -7.16
N LYS A 572 -26.40 22.83 -8.46
CA LYS A 572 -27.01 21.96 -9.45
C LYS A 572 -26.00 21.59 -10.53
N VAL A 573 -26.19 20.41 -11.12
CA VAL A 573 -25.34 19.91 -12.21
C VAL A 573 -26.20 19.67 -13.44
N GLN A 574 -25.78 20.21 -14.59
CA GLN A 574 -26.37 19.95 -15.90
C GLN A 574 -25.38 19.17 -16.76
N PHE A 575 -25.69 17.91 -17.07
CA PHE A 575 -24.91 17.11 -18.01
C PHE A 575 -25.33 17.41 -19.44
N ALA A 576 -24.36 17.55 -20.34
CA ALA A 576 -24.64 17.57 -21.77
C ALA A 576 -25.19 16.21 -22.22
N SER A 577 -26.07 16.20 -23.23
CA SER A 577 -26.90 15.04 -23.60
C SER A 577 -26.11 13.85 -24.12
N LYS A 578 -24.90 14.10 -24.63
CA LYS A 578 -23.96 13.08 -25.12
C LYS A 578 -23.05 12.52 -24.02
N SER A 579 -23.15 13.01 -22.77
CA SER A 579 -22.34 12.51 -21.65
C SER A 579 -22.53 11.00 -21.49
N CYS A 580 -21.43 10.26 -21.54
CA CYS A 580 -21.43 8.81 -21.43
C CYS A 580 -20.12 8.31 -20.80
N THR A 581 -20.17 7.12 -20.23
CA THR A 581 -18.96 6.37 -19.84
C THR A 581 -18.66 5.30 -20.88
N SER A 582 -17.47 4.70 -20.84
CA SER A 582 -17.08 3.65 -21.83
C SER A 582 -18.03 2.46 -21.84
N ASP A 583 -18.59 2.13 -20.68
CA ASP A 583 -19.47 1.00 -20.42
C ASP A 583 -20.19 1.22 -19.08
N SER A 584 -21.03 0.27 -18.70
CA SER A 584 -21.68 0.24 -17.38
C SER A 584 -20.72 -0.05 -16.21
N ALA A 585 -19.48 -0.45 -16.47
CA ALA A 585 -18.46 -0.75 -15.45
C ALA A 585 -17.63 0.48 -15.06
N SER A 586 -17.63 1.51 -15.90
CA SER A 586 -17.03 2.82 -15.65
C SER A 586 -18.07 3.75 -15.04
N VAL A 587 -17.70 4.38 -13.92
CA VAL A 587 -18.65 5.13 -13.09
C VAL A 587 -18.14 6.55 -12.89
N PHE A 588 -19.03 7.51 -13.14
CA PHE A 588 -18.87 8.90 -12.77
C PHE A 588 -19.66 9.18 -11.49
N GLN A 589 -18.99 9.65 -10.45
CA GLN A 589 -19.53 9.88 -9.13
C GLN A 589 -19.40 11.34 -8.73
N ILE A 590 -20.38 11.84 -7.97
CA ILE A 590 -20.31 13.17 -7.35
C ILE A 590 -20.48 13.00 -5.85
N LEU A 591 -19.48 13.44 -5.09
CA LEU A 591 -19.47 13.46 -3.64
C LEU A 591 -19.67 14.89 -3.15
N ALA A 592 -20.71 15.17 -2.38
CA ALA A 592 -20.96 16.50 -1.81
C ALA A 592 -21.55 16.40 -0.38
N GLY A 593 -21.74 17.53 0.28
CA GLY A 593 -22.09 17.60 1.70
C GLY A 593 -20.85 17.61 2.61
N GLY A 594 -20.98 17.08 3.84
CA GLY A 594 -19.88 17.08 4.81
C GLY A 594 -19.62 18.45 5.43
N LEU A 595 -18.52 18.61 6.16
CA LEU A 595 -18.18 19.90 6.77
C LEU A 595 -17.50 20.82 5.75
N ASP A 596 -18.02 22.03 5.61
CA ASP A 596 -17.47 23.05 4.71
C ASP A 596 -16.86 24.17 5.54
N ARG A 597 -15.52 24.32 5.43
CA ARG A 597 -14.75 25.31 6.19
C ARG A 597 -14.97 26.73 5.66
N GLU A 598 -15.27 26.89 4.38
CA GLU A 598 -15.48 28.20 3.76
C GLU A 598 -16.70 28.88 4.37
N VAL A 599 -17.79 28.12 4.52
CA VAL A 599 -19.09 28.57 5.03
C VAL A 599 -19.15 28.54 6.57
N ALA A 600 -18.25 27.83 7.24
CA ALA A 600 -18.22 27.78 8.70
C ALA A 600 -17.76 29.12 9.31
N GLY A 601 -18.72 29.92 9.74
CA GLY A 601 -18.52 31.21 10.40
C GLY A 601 -19.00 31.21 11.85
N ALA A 602 -19.65 32.29 12.27
CA ALA A 602 -20.09 32.48 13.65
C ALA A 602 -21.13 31.41 14.06
N GLY A 603 -20.83 30.65 15.11
CA GLY A 603 -21.62 29.52 15.59
C GLY A 603 -21.03 28.16 15.25
N ALA A 604 -20.05 28.06 14.34
CA ALA A 604 -19.40 26.79 14.02
C ALA A 604 -18.61 26.25 15.23
N CYS A 605 -18.70 24.96 15.54
CA CYS A 605 -17.92 24.35 16.61
C CYS A 605 -16.58 23.83 16.10
N VAL A 606 -15.51 24.10 16.83
CA VAL A 606 -14.15 23.67 16.48
C VAL A 606 -13.42 23.03 17.65
N GLU A 607 -12.43 22.21 17.34
CA GLU A 607 -11.45 21.66 18.27
C GLU A 607 -10.08 22.22 17.94
N LEU A 608 -9.41 22.78 18.95
CA LEU A 608 -8.09 23.39 18.89
C LEU A 608 -7.06 22.45 19.53
N SER A 609 -5.91 22.28 18.88
CA SER A 609 -4.83 21.42 19.36
C SER A 609 -3.78 22.27 20.08
N VAL A 610 -3.67 22.10 21.41
CA VAL A 610 -2.79 22.89 22.26
C VAL A 610 -1.96 21.97 23.14
N ALA A 611 -0.63 22.01 22.98
CA ALA A 611 0.32 21.24 23.80
C ALA A 611 -0.01 19.73 23.91
N GLY A 612 -0.56 19.14 22.85
CA GLY A 612 -0.94 17.72 22.80
C GLY A 612 -2.34 17.41 23.36
N ALA A 613 -3.11 18.41 23.80
CA ALA A 613 -4.50 18.28 24.24
C ALA A 613 -5.47 18.99 23.27
N GLY A 614 -6.70 18.48 23.19
CA GLY A 614 -7.79 19.09 22.40
C GLY A 614 -8.63 20.02 23.26
N VAL A 615 -9.02 21.18 22.73
CA VAL A 615 -9.90 22.15 23.42
C VAL A 615 -11.03 22.52 22.48
N ARG A 616 -12.27 22.40 22.93
CA ARG A 616 -13.44 22.78 22.14
C ARG A 616 -13.75 24.25 22.29
N GLY A 617 -14.35 24.81 21.25
CA GLY A 617 -14.90 26.15 21.29
C GLY A 617 -15.85 26.42 20.15
N THR A 618 -16.56 27.53 20.26
CA THR A 618 -17.50 28.01 19.25
C THR A 618 -16.92 29.25 18.56
N VAL A 619 -16.91 29.27 17.24
CA VAL A 619 -16.49 30.45 16.46
C VAL A 619 -17.47 31.58 16.73
N VAL A 620 -16.96 32.76 17.08
CA VAL A 620 -17.76 33.97 17.32
C VAL A 620 -17.68 34.91 16.11
N SER A 621 -16.56 34.90 15.39
CA SER A 621 -16.39 35.64 14.15
C SER A 621 -15.27 35.05 13.31
N LYS A 622 -15.40 35.12 11.98
CA LYS A 622 -14.38 34.80 10.99
C LYS A 622 -14.13 36.04 10.13
N ILE A 623 -12.94 36.63 10.20
CA ILE A 623 -12.58 37.85 9.44
C ILE A 623 -11.24 37.61 8.76
N ALA A 624 -11.18 37.73 7.43
CA ALA A 624 -9.95 37.59 6.65
C ALA A 624 -9.11 36.32 7.02
N GLY A 625 -9.78 35.17 7.16
CA GLY A 625 -9.12 33.90 7.54
C GLY A 625 -8.72 33.79 9.02
N ILE A 626 -9.09 34.75 9.87
CA ILE A 626 -8.87 34.73 11.33
C ILE A 626 -10.16 34.33 12.03
N TRP A 627 -10.09 33.23 12.77
CA TRP A 627 -11.18 32.62 13.52
C TRP A 627 -11.06 33.04 14.98
N ARG A 628 -11.99 33.87 15.46
CA ARG A 628 -12.11 34.17 16.89
C ARG A 628 -13.03 33.14 17.53
N VAL A 629 -12.47 32.25 18.34
CA VAL A 629 -13.14 31.10 18.93
C VAL A 629 -13.35 31.34 20.41
N ARG A 630 -14.60 31.29 20.90
CA ARG A 630 -14.90 31.27 22.34
C ARG A 630 -14.68 29.85 22.87
N LEU A 631 -13.79 29.70 23.84
CA LEU A 631 -13.43 28.41 24.42
C LEU A 631 -14.51 27.90 25.38
N ASP A 632 -14.80 26.60 25.32
CA ASP A 632 -15.76 25.96 26.21
C ASP A 632 -15.23 25.91 27.65
N LYS A 633 -16.12 26.16 28.62
CA LYS A 633 -15.83 26.20 30.06
C LYS A 633 -16.56 25.09 30.83
N ARG A 634 -16.10 24.79 32.05
CA ARG A 634 -16.86 24.00 33.04
C ARG A 634 -18.13 24.73 33.51
N GLY A 635 -19.23 23.98 33.69
CA GLY A 635 -20.43 24.50 34.34
C GLY A 635 -20.20 24.77 35.84
N ALA A 636 -20.90 25.75 36.40
CA ALA A 636 -20.73 26.18 37.80
C ALA A 636 -21.01 25.06 38.83
N GLU A 637 -21.90 24.11 38.53
CA GLU A 637 -22.23 22.99 39.42
C GLU A 637 -21.15 21.89 39.42
N GLU A 638 -20.52 21.60 38.27
CA GLU A 638 -19.45 20.59 38.13
C GLU A 638 -18.10 21.04 38.74
N ALA A 639 -17.90 22.35 38.94
CA ALA A 639 -16.71 22.89 39.61
C ALA A 639 -16.72 22.62 41.11
N ALA A 640 -17.91 22.48 41.73
CA ALA A 640 -18.07 22.21 43.15
C ALA A 640 -17.82 20.72 43.52
N GLU A 641 -18.09 19.78 42.60
CA GLU A 641 -17.91 18.33 42.84
C GLU A 641 -16.44 17.87 42.88
N ARG A 642 -15.47 18.67 42.40
CA ARG A 642 -14.05 18.27 42.32
C ARG A 642 -13.29 18.34 43.66
N GLN A 643 -13.93 18.77 44.75
CA GLN A 643 -13.38 18.58 46.10
C GLN A 643 -13.60 17.12 46.49
N ASP A 644 -12.73 16.22 46.02
CA ASP A 644 -12.70 14.84 46.51
C ASP A 644 -12.62 14.89 48.06
N PRO A 645 -13.47 14.15 48.79
CA PRO A 645 -13.31 14.03 50.23
C PRO A 645 -11.90 13.50 50.53
N PRO A 646 -11.23 13.98 51.59
CA PRO A 646 -9.91 13.48 51.94
C PRO A 646 -9.98 11.95 52.06
N PRO A 647 -9.07 11.19 51.42
CA PRO A 647 -9.15 9.74 51.40
C PRO A 647 -9.18 9.21 52.83
N GLU A 648 -10.04 8.24 53.15
CA GLU A 648 -10.08 7.62 54.49
C GLU A 648 -8.74 6.95 54.84
N ASP A 649 -8.01 6.49 53.82
CA ASP A 649 -6.70 5.84 53.92
C ASP A 649 -5.53 6.82 53.80
N TRP A 650 -4.48 6.57 54.59
CA TRP A 650 -3.21 7.32 54.54
C TRP A 650 -2.39 6.89 53.31
N PHE A 651 -1.78 7.83 52.58
CA PHE A 651 -0.85 7.52 51.49
C PHE A 651 0.40 6.78 52.01
N ALA A 652 0.91 5.81 51.26
CA ALA A 652 2.10 5.03 51.63
C ALA A 652 3.36 5.53 50.90
N VAL A 653 4.54 5.21 51.44
CA VAL A 653 5.81 5.45 50.74
C VAL A 653 5.81 4.72 49.41
N GLY A 654 6.09 5.44 48.31
CA GLY A 654 6.02 4.96 46.93
C GLY A 654 4.76 5.37 46.17
N ASP A 655 3.71 5.85 46.85
CA ASP A 655 2.49 6.31 46.18
C ASP A 655 2.75 7.56 45.34
N THR A 656 2.14 7.63 44.16
CA THR A 656 2.08 8.85 43.35
C THR A 656 0.85 9.66 43.77
N VAL A 657 1.08 10.91 44.18
CA VAL A 657 0.06 11.85 44.64
C VAL A 657 0.14 13.16 43.88
N GLU A 658 -0.91 13.97 43.94
CA GLU A 658 -0.82 15.39 43.63
C GLU A 658 -0.70 16.18 44.95
N ALA A 659 0.31 17.05 45.03
CA ALA A 659 0.60 17.84 46.20
C ALA A 659 0.55 19.34 45.89
N GLU A 660 -0.03 20.11 46.79
CA GLU A 660 -0.09 21.57 46.69
C GLU A 660 1.28 22.17 47.00
N ALA A 661 1.97 22.76 46.00
CA ALA A 661 3.23 23.45 46.21
C ALA A 661 3.07 24.78 46.97
N VAL A 662 4.16 25.41 47.42
CA VAL A 662 4.13 26.77 48.04
C VAL A 662 3.38 27.80 47.18
N SER A 663 3.45 27.66 45.85
CA SER A 663 2.72 28.52 44.91
C SER A 663 1.21 28.25 44.84
N GLY A 664 0.70 27.30 45.63
CA GLY A 664 -0.69 26.83 45.66
C GLY A 664 -1.12 26.05 44.41
N VAL A 665 -0.17 25.64 43.55
CA VAL A 665 -0.43 24.83 42.35
C VAL A 665 -0.19 23.36 42.71
N TRP A 666 -1.07 22.49 42.22
CA TRP A 666 -0.99 21.05 42.48
C TRP A 666 -0.09 20.37 41.47
N TYR A 667 0.97 19.71 41.93
CA TYR A 667 1.91 18.97 41.09
C TYR A 667 1.97 17.51 41.49
N ARG A 668 2.28 16.64 40.52
CA ARG A 668 2.56 15.24 40.82
C ARG A 668 3.88 15.09 41.59
N ALA A 669 3.84 14.29 42.64
CA ALA A 669 4.99 13.93 43.48
C ALA A 669 4.88 12.47 43.92
N ALA A 670 6.00 11.88 44.29
CA ALA A 670 6.03 10.57 44.94
C ALA A 670 6.16 10.76 46.46
N VAL A 671 5.45 9.94 47.25
CA VAL A 671 5.64 9.93 48.71
C VAL A 671 6.96 9.23 49.03
N ALA A 672 7.95 9.98 49.51
CA ALA A 672 9.29 9.49 49.83
C ALA A 672 9.41 9.02 51.30
N GLY A 673 8.60 9.58 52.18
CA GLY A 673 8.60 9.24 53.60
C GLY A 673 7.33 9.73 54.30
N VAL A 674 7.02 9.13 55.43
CA VAL A 674 5.87 9.51 56.26
C VAL A 674 6.41 9.78 57.66
N ARG A 675 6.26 11.03 58.14
CA ARG A 675 6.60 11.37 59.53
C ARG A 675 5.39 11.09 60.39
N GLU A 676 5.56 10.17 61.32
CA GLU A 676 4.54 9.79 62.28
C GLU A 676 4.86 10.35 63.67
N GLU A 677 3.84 10.84 64.37
CA GLU A 677 3.91 11.14 65.80
C GLU A 677 3.02 10.19 66.58
N VAL A 678 3.36 9.99 67.86
CA VAL A 678 2.53 9.17 68.75
C VAL A 678 1.33 10.02 69.16
N ASP A 679 0.14 9.57 68.78
CA ASP A 679 -1.09 10.08 69.36
C ASP A 679 -1.17 9.62 70.82
N TRP A 680 -1.02 10.57 71.74
CA TRP A 680 -0.99 10.36 73.18
C TRP A 680 -2.29 9.76 73.73
N TYR A 681 -3.42 9.96 73.04
CA TYR A 681 -4.73 9.45 73.47
C TYR A 681 -4.96 8.00 73.04
N ASP A 682 -4.52 7.64 71.82
CA ASP A 682 -4.77 6.31 71.23
C ASP A 682 -3.55 5.38 71.22
N ALA A 683 -2.39 5.84 71.71
CA ALA A 683 -1.10 5.13 71.72
C ALA A 683 -0.70 4.54 70.34
N ARG A 684 -1.19 5.16 69.25
CA ARG A 684 -0.89 4.79 67.86
C ARG A 684 -0.03 5.86 67.21
N ARG A 685 0.82 5.44 66.29
CA ARG A 685 1.55 6.35 65.42
C ARG A 685 0.62 6.83 64.31
N VAL A 686 0.43 8.13 64.18
CA VAL A 686 -0.37 8.76 63.12
C VAL A 686 0.54 9.65 62.27
N PRO A 687 0.41 9.62 60.93
CA PRO A 687 1.15 10.53 60.08
C PRO A 687 0.79 11.98 60.38
N VAL A 688 1.80 12.79 60.70
CA VAL A 688 1.64 14.23 60.90
C VAL A 688 2.10 15.02 59.68
N ALA A 689 3.01 14.45 58.88
CA ALA A 689 3.49 15.05 57.66
C ALA A 689 3.99 13.99 56.67
N TYR A 690 3.90 14.31 55.39
CA TYR A 690 4.41 13.53 54.29
C TYR A 690 5.65 14.19 53.70
N VAL A 691 6.72 13.43 53.55
CA VAL A 691 7.91 13.86 52.82
C VAL A 691 7.77 13.39 51.38
N LEU A 692 7.80 14.33 50.44
CA LEU A 692 7.61 14.09 49.03
C LEU A 692 8.94 14.12 48.27
N ASP A 693 9.03 13.38 47.18
CA ASP A 693 10.00 13.57 46.11
C ASP A 693 9.27 14.22 44.92
N TRP A 694 9.60 15.48 44.68
CA TRP A 694 9.15 16.21 43.50
C TRP A 694 9.83 15.65 42.25
N SER A 695 9.17 15.77 41.09
CA SER A 695 9.74 15.34 39.81
C SER A 695 11.00 16.10 39.38
N ASP A 696 11.25 17.27 39.96
CA ASP A 696 12.49 18.05 39.79
C ASP A 696 13.64 17.60 40.74
N GLY A 697 13.35 16.71 41.70
CA GLY A 697 14.32 16.16 42.64
C GLY A 697 14.81 17.14 43.72
N PHE A 698 14.21 18.32 43.89
CA PHE A 698 14.71 19.32 44.83
C PHE A 698 14.23 19.14 46.27
N PRO A 699 15.07 19.46 47.27
CA PRO A 699 14.76 19.28 48.69
C PRO A 699 13.74 20.28 49.26
N VAL A 700 13.35 21.28 48.48
CA VAL A 700 12.48 22.38 48.92
C VAL A 700 11.03 21.93 48.89
N ASP A 701 10.25 22.38 49.88
CA ASP A 701 8.79 22.17 49.93
C ASP A 701 8.39 20.69 49.96
N ARG A 702 9.26 19.82 50.49
CA ARG A 702 9.02 18.37 50.52
C ARG A 702 8.05 17.93 51.60
N GLU A 703 7.88 18.71 52.66
CA GLU A 703 7.02 18.33 53.79
C GLU A 703 5.60 18.90 53.59
N LYS A 704 4.60 18.01 53.52
CA LYS A 704 3.19 18.37 53.30
C LYS A 704 2.26 17.76 54.36
N ALA A 705 1.30 18.55 54.81
CA ALA A 705 0.21 18.04 55.62
C ALA A 705 -0.78 17.24 54.76
N ARG A 706 -1.58 16.37 55.39
CA ARG A 706 -2.60 15.55 54.68
C ARG A 706 -3.55 16.37 53.80
N GLY A 707 -3.98 17.54 54.27
CA GLY A 707 -4.86 18.44 53.50
C GLY A 707 -4.23 19.04 52.24
N GLN A 708 -2.92 18.90 52.07
CA GLN A 708 -2.15 19.40 50.93
C GLN A 708 -1.83 18.28 49.92
N LEU A 709 -2.44 17.09 50.06
CA LEU A 709 -2.28 15.94 49.17
C LEU A 709 -3.65 15.47 48.64
N ARG A 710 -3.68 15.02 47.38
CA ARG A 710 -4.85 14.38 46.76
C ARG A 710 -4.44 13.27 45.79
N ARG A 711 -5.39 12.42 45.40
CA ARG A 711 -5.16 11.39 44.37
C ARG A 711 -4.89 12.06 43.01
N PRO A 712 -3.99 11.52 42.17
CA PRO A 712 -3.79 12.05 40.82
C PRO A 712 -5.08 11.94 40.01
N ALA A 713 -5.42 12.99 39.26
CA ALA A 713 -6.60 12.97 38.40
C ALA A 713 -6.51 11.82 37.38
N GLN A 714 -7.53 10.94 37.33
CA GLN A 714 -7.71 10.03 36.21
C GLN A 714 -7.99 10.88 34.98
N GLY A 715 -7.19 10.74 33.92
CA GLY A 715 -7.26 11.55 32.71
C GLY A 715 -8.61 11.41 31.99
N GLY A 716 -9.61 12.18 32.42
CA GLY A 716 -10.87 12.39 31.72
C GLY A 716 -10.70 13.47 30.66
N GLY A 717 -10.98 13.10 29.41
CA GLY A 717 -10.87 13.87 28.17
C GLY A 717 -10.83 15.39 28.29
N GLY A 718 -9.64 15.95 28.06
CA GLY A 718 -9.43 17.37 27.82
C GLY A 718 -10.26 17.84 26.63
N GLY A 719 -11.21 18.71 26.90
CA GLY A 719 -12.02 19.40 25.89
C GLY A 719 -12.39 20.83 26.28
N ARG A 720 -11.97 21.29 27.46
CA ARG A 720 -12.29 22.59 28.05
C ARG A 720 -11.02 23.32 28.45
N VAL A 721 -11.09 24.64 28.52
CA VAL A 721 -9.92 25.48 28.79
C VAL A 721 -9.36 25.29 30.21
N GLU A 722 -10.19 24.95 31.20
CA GLU A 722 -9.74 24.72 32.58
C GLU A 722 -9.03 23.38 32.78
N ASP A 723 -9.20 22.44 31.84
CA ASP A 723 -8.53 21.13 31.86
C ASP A 723 -7.19 21.16 31.10
N LEU A 724 -6.87 22.29 30.45
CA LEU A 724 -5.52 22.54 29.98
C LEU A 724 -4.57 22.75 31.17
N PRO A 725 -3.26 22.51 31.00
CA PRO A 725 -2.23 22.81 32.02
C PRO A 725 -2.19 24.31 32.43
N ARG A 726 -1.00 24.93 32.53
CA ARG A 726 -0.83 26.36 32.86
C ARG A 726 -1.84 27.35 32.24
N TYR A 727 -2.34 27.09 31.04
CA TYR A 727 -3.34 27.93 30.38
C TYR A 727 -4.67 28.02 31.14
N GLY A 728 -5.08 26.96 31.83
CA GLY A 728 -6.29 26.94 32.66
C GLY A 728 -6.14 27.80 33.93
N LEU A 729 -4.91 27.98 34.41
CA LEU A 729 -4.58 28.73 35.63
C LEU A 729 -4.64 30.25 35.46
N LEU A 730 -4.70 30.75 34.22
CA LEU A 730 -4.67 32.18 33.94
C LEU A 730 -5.90 32.89 34.52
N PRO A 731 -5.75 33.83 35.47
CA PRO A 731 -6.87 34.58 36.01
C PRO A 731 -7.39 35.55 34.94
N CYS A 732 -8.69 35.46 34.66
CA CYS A 732 -9.35 36.34 33.70
C CYS A 732 -10.60 36.94 34.35
N ALA A 733 -10.72 38.27 34.30
CA ALA A 733 -11.90 38.97 34.80
C ALA A 733 -13.12 38.83 33.86
N ALA A 734 -12.88 38.45 32.60
CA ALA A 734 -13.94 38.23 31.64
C ALA A 734 -14.58 36.85 31.82
N ASP A 735 -15.91 36.82 31.75
CA ASP A 735 -16.66 35.56 31.79
C ASP A 735 -16.54 34.75 30.48
N GLU A 736 -15.89 35.30 29.45
CA GLU A 736 -15.61 34.61 28.20
C GLU A 736 -14.10 34.59 27.92
N ARG A 737 -13.61 33.45 27.43
CA ARG A 737 -12.21 33.24 27.02
C ARG A 737 -12.17 32.93 25.53
N PHE A 738 -11.20 33.49 24.82
CA PHE A 738 -11.11 33.38 23.38
C PHE A 738 -9.77 32.78 22.92
N ALA A 739 -9.76 32.29 21.69
CA ALA A 739 -8.57 31.94 20.95
C ALA A 739 -8.66 32.58 19.55
N LEU A 740 -7.54 33.11 19.06
CA LEU A 740 -7.45 33.67 17.71
C LEU A 740 -6.68 32.68 16.83
N CYS A 741 -7.39 31.98 15.97
CA CYS A 741 -6.80 30.94 15.14
C CYS A 741 -6.78 31.39 13.68
N ARG A 742 -5.60 31.38 13.06
CA ARG A 742 -5.48 31.68 11.62
C ARG A 742 -5.62 30.42 10.79
N GLU A 743 -6.11 30.56 9.57
CA GLU A 743 -6.14 29.46 8.59
C GLU A 743 -4.76 28.96 8.19
N GLU A 744 -3.75 29.82 8.31
CA GLU A 744 -2.34 29.50 8.14
C GLU A 744 -1.54 30.00 9.34
N PRO A 745 -1.51 29.23 10.44
CA PRO A 745 -0.72 29.61 11.61
C PRO A 745 0.77 29.57 11.26
N LYS A 746 1.49 30.61 11.63
CA LYS A 746 2.94 30.73 11.46
C LYS A 746 3.62 30.74 12.82
N VAL A 747 4.80 30.12 12.86
CA VAL A 747 5.72 30.19 14.00
C VAL A 747 7.07 30.60 13.46
N LEU A 748 7.64 31.66 14.03
CA LEU A 748 8.96 32.14 13.68
C LEU A 748 9.90 32.01 14.87
N LYS A 749 11.14 31.62 14.59
CA LYS A 749 12.21 31.44 15.57
C LYS A 749 13.27 32.51 15.33
N VAL A 750 13.26 33.54 16.15
CA VAL A 750 14.09 34.73 15.96
C VAL A 750 15.28 34.68 16.90
N ALA A 751 16.47 34.59 16.34
CA ALA A 751 17.72 34.62 17.10
C ALA A 751 18.22 36.06 17.26
N TYR A 752 18.40 36.49 18.50
CA TYR A 752 19.06 37.73 18.89
C TYR A 752 20.48 37.37 19.30
N GLY A 753 21.46 37.61 18.43
CA GLY A 753 22.89 37.41 18.73
C GLY A 753 23.40 38.48 19.70
N ASP A 754 24.27 39.38 19.25
CA ASP A 754 24.84 40.43 20.11
C ASP A 754 23.87 41.61 20.39
N ARG A 755 22.72 41.65 19.71
CA ARG A 755 21.68 42.68 19.93
C ARG A 755 20.78 42.28 21.09
N THR A 756 20.43 43.25 21.95
CA THR A 756 19.46 43.03 23.01
C THR A 756 18.05 42.94 22.44
N VAL A 757 17.18 42.12 23.04
CA VAL A 757 15.76 42.04 22.63
C VAL A 757 15.09 43.42 22.71
N GLY A 758 15.42 44.20 23.74
CA GLY A 758 14.92 45.55 23.99
C GLY A 758 15.36 46.60 22.98
N SER A 759 16.36 46.31 22.15
CA SER A 759 16.75 47.22 21.05
C SER A 759 15.70 47.23 19.93
N GLU A 760 14.96 46.12 19.75
CA GLU A 760 13.89 46.00 18.77
C GLU A 760 12.50 46.06 19.41
N ILE A 761 12.26 45.29 20.49
CA ILE A 761 10.95 45.20 21.14
C ILE A 761 10.94 46.14 22.35
N ALA A 762 10.12 47.19 22.29
CA ALA A 762 10.04 48.17 23.38
C ALA A 762 9.34 47.59 24.62
N SER A 763 8.30 46.77 24.42
CA SER A 763 7.58 46.09 25.50
C SER A 763 6.72 44.93 24.98
N PHE A 764 6.47 43.98 25.87
CA PHE A 764 5.42 42.98 25.76
C PHE A 764 4.16 43.43 26.49
N GLU A 765 3.02 42.91 26.06
CA GLU A 765 1.70 43.18 26.63
C GLU A 765 1.02 41.90 27.12
N LEU A 766 0.09 42.03 28.07
CA LEU A 766 -0.70 40.93 28.61
C LEU A 766 -2.18 41.11 28.27
N ASP A 767 -2.77 40.14 27.58
CA ASP A 767 -4.20 40.00 27.38
C ASP A 767 -4.70 38.64 27.89
N ALA A 768 -5.25 38.65 29.10
CA ALA A 768 -5.78 37.43 29.73
C ALA A 768 -7.08 36.91 29.11
N THR A 769 -7.69 37.63 28.16
CA THR A 769 -8.86 37.13 27.42
C THR A 769 -8.48 36.03 26.43
N TYR A 770 -7.19 35.95 26.04
CA TYR A 770 -6.63 34.93 25.16
C TYR A 770 -5.68 33.97 25.92
N PRO A 771 -6.21 33.04 26.73
CA PRO A 771 -5.40 32.23 27.65
C PRO A 771 -4.33 31.38 26.98
N LEU A 772 -4.50 31.04 25.70
CA LEU A 772 -3.54 30.24 24.93
C LEU A 772 -2.33 31.04 24.44
N THR A 773 -2.49 32.36 24.26
CA THR A 773 -1.46 33.28 23.79
C THR A 773 -1.60 34.61 24.54
N PRO A 774 -1.37 34.64 25.87
CA PRO A 774 -1.69 35.80 26.68
C PRO A 774 -0.65 36.93 26.57
N PHE A 775 0.55 36.64 26.03
CA PHE A 775 1.64 37.62 25.90
C PHE A 775 1.81 38.04 24.44
N GLY A 776 1.61 39.33 24.15
CA GLY A 776 1.76 39.94 22.82
C GLY A 776 3.00 40.82 22.71
N VAL A 777 3.45 41.11 21.49
CA VAL A 777 4.41 42.20 21.23
C VAL A 777 3.65 43.52 21.29
N GLY A 778 4.03 44.44 22.19
CA GLY A 778 3.31 45.72 22.31
C GLY A 778 3.71 46.71 21.21
N VAL A 779 4.96 47.16 21.26
CA VAL A 779 5.49 48.16 20.32
C VAL A 779 6.93 47.80 19.94
N PHE A 780 7.27 47.96 18.66
CA PHE A 780 8.67 47.92 18.20
C PHE A 780 9.33 49.28 18.37
N ALA A 781 10.52 49.31 18.96
CA ALA A 781 11.34 50.50 19.12
C ALA A 781 12.08 50.85 17.82
N GLU A 782 12.74 49.86 17.20
CA GLU A 782 13.54 49.99 15.97
C GLU A 782 13.41 48.72 15.12
N ALA A 783 13.90 48.76 13.88
CA ALA A 783 13.97 47.56 13.03
C ALA A 783 15.04 46.56 13.54
N GLY A 784 14.68 45.28 13.59
CA GLY A 784 15.59 44.24 14.05
C GLY A 784 15.24 42.82 13.58
N PRO A 785 15.90 41.81 14.17
CA PRO A 785 15.78 40.41 13.76
C PRO A 785 14.33 39.87 13.67
N ALA A 786 13.41 40.31 14.54
CA ALA A 786 12.03 39.84 14.51
C ALA A 786 11.28 40.38 13.29
N GLN A 787 11.38 41.68 13.02
CA GLN A 787 10.78 42.30 11.84
C GLN A 787 11.41 41.80 10.54
N GLU A 788 12.74 41.57 10.51
CA GLU A 788 13.43 40.98 9.35
C GLU A 788 12.91 39.57 9.02
N GLN A 789 12.55 38.78 10.03
CA GLN A 789 11.94 37.47 9.83
C GLN A 789 10.42 37.52 9.59
N GLY A 790 9.80 38.70 9.66
CA GLY A 790 8.38 38.93 9.35
C GLY A 790 7.44 38.89 10.56
N VAL A 791 7.94 39.01 11.79
CA VAL A 791 7.11 39.20 12.99
C VAL A 791 6.46 40.58 12.96
N GLN A 792 5.16 40.64 13.25
CA GLN A 792 4.39 41.89 13.28
C GLN A 792 3.94 42.22 14.70
N ALA A 793 3.47 43.45 14.94
CA ALA A 793 3.09 43.91 16.28
C ALA A 793 1.87 43.16 16.85
N ASP A 794 1.01 42.58 16.01
CA ASP A 794 -0.14 41.76 16.45
C ASP A 794 0.23 40.28 16.72
N TRP A 795 1.52 39.94 16.77
CA TRP A 795 1.99 38.58 17.05
C TRP A 795 2.17 38.34 18.56
N TYR A 796 2.04 37.08 18.94
CA TYR A 796 2.17 36.60 20.29
C TYR A 796 3.57 36.04 20.55
N PHE A 797 4.07 36.27 21.77
CA PHE A 797 5.29 35.66 22.26
C PHE A 797 4.99 34.30 22.89
N ASP A 798 5.48 33.22 22.27
CA ASP A 798 5.34 31.86 22.82
C ASP A 798 6.44 31.64 23.88
N ILE A 799 6.13 32.11 25.09
CA ILE A 799 7.00 32.00 26.25
C ILE A 799 7.33 30.54 26.60
N VAL A 800 6.39 29.61 26.38
CA VAL A 800 6.56 28.21 26.75
C VAL A 800 7.53 27.54 25.79
N ALA A 801 7.33 27.70 24.49
CA ALA A 801 8.25 27.16 23.48
C ALA A 801 9.64 27.79 23.61
N THR A 802 9.72 29.08 23.94
CA THR A 802 10.98 29.81 24.13
C THR A 802 11.75 29.32 25.36
N ALA A 803 11.12 29.35 26.54
CA ALA A 803 11.78 28.99 27.79
C ALA A 803 12.19 27.50 27.82
N MET A 804 11.39 26.61 27.22
CA MET A 804 11.63 25.17 27.25
C MET A 804 12.70 24.68 26.26
N GLN A 805 13.33 25.55 25.47
CA GLN A 805 14.45 25.16 24.64
C GLN A 805 15.68 24.80 25.47
N ALA A 806 16.32 23.67 25.16
CA ALA A 806 17.48 23.19 25.91
C ALA A 806 18.65 24.19 25.94
N SER A 807 18.91 24.89 24.83
CA SER A 807 20.02 25.83 24.65
C SER A 807 19.96 27.09 25.52
N GLN A 808 18.79 27.45 26.04
CA GLN A 808 18.58 28.72 26.76
C GLN A 808 17.72 28.54 28.03
N SER A 809 17.41 27.28 28.39
CA SER A 809 16.69 26.93 29.62
C SER A 809 17.36 27.50 30.89
N GLU A 810 18.69 27.61 30.91
CA GLU A 810 19.44 28.20 32.04
C GLU A 810 19.20 29.72 32.17
N ALA A 811 19.23 30.44 31.06
CA ALA A 811 18.97 31.87 31.03
C ALA A 811 17.53 32.20 31.49
N PHE A 812 16.55 31.38 31.06
CA PHE A 812 15.14 31.52 31.47
C PHE A 812 14.88 31.03 32.91
N LEU A 813 15.66 30.08 33.42
CA LEU A 813 15.63 29.71 34.84
C LEU A 813 16.05 30.90 35.73
N GLY A 814 17.11 31.62 35.33
CA GLY A 814 17.52 32.86 36.00
C GLY A 814 16.45 33.95 35.91
N LEU A 815 15.87 34.15 34.73
CA LEU A 815 14.82 35.16 34.49
C LEU A 815 13.57 34.94 35.38
N PHE A 816 13.14 33.69 35.55
CA PHE A 816 11.94 33.35 36.34
C PHE A 816 12.23 32.95 37.79
N GLN A 817 13.46 33.10 38.27
CA GLN A 817 13.85 32.75 39.64
C GLN A 817 12.97 33.43 40.70
N GLY A 818 12.44 32.66 41.66
CA GLY A 818 11.61 33.21 42.75
C GLY A 818 10.12 33.37 42.41
N LEU A 819 9.70 33.09 41.18
CA LEU A 819 8.31 33.27 40.74
C LEU A 819 7.37 32.35 41.53
N GLY A 820 6.25 32.89 42.04
CA GLY A 820 5.31 32.17 42.92
C GLY A 820 5.93 31.67 44.23
N GLY A 821 7.01 32.30 44.70
CA GLY A 821 7.73 31.90 45.92
C GLY A 821 8.58 30.64 45.77
N ILE A 822 8.81 30.16 44.55
CA ILE A 822 9.63 28.98 44.26
C ILE A 822 11.11 29.41 44.29
N PRO A 823 11.92 28.96 45.27
CA PRO A 823 13.31 29.38 45.37
C PRO A 823 14.18 28.75 44.28
N ALA A 824 15.38 29.31 44.09
CA ALA A 824 16.34 28.76 43.16
C ALA A 824 16.73 27.32 43.51
N PRO A 825 17.01 26.50 42.48
CA PRO A 825 17.52 25.16 42.68
C PRO A 825 18.87 25.18 43.42
N PRO A 826 19.12 24.28 44.39
CA PRO A 826 20.37 24.21 45.13
C PRO A 826 21.49 23.59 44.27
N GLY A 827 22.50 24.40 43.93
CA GLY A 827 23.72 24.00 43.21
C GLY A 827 23.75 24.41 41.74
N ASP A 828 24.96 24.53 41.18
CA ASP A 828 25.19 25.03 39.81
C ASP A 828 25.05 23.94 38.73
N ASP A 829 25.22 22.66 39.08
CA ASP A 829 25.21 21.52 38.13
C ASP A 829 23.85 20.80 38.08
N LEU A 830 22.88 21.35 37.34
CA LEU A 830 21.58 20.70 37.13
C LEU A 830 21.57 19.76 35.92
N THR A 831 20.88 18.62 36.03
CA THR A 831 20.59 17.81 34.83
C THR A 831 19.56 18.50 33.93
N ALA A 832 19.56 18.18 32.63
CA ALA A 832 18.62 18.76 31.68
C ALA A 832 17.13 18.42 31.98
N GLN A 833 16.87 17.32 32.70
CA GLN A 833 15.53 16.96 33.14
C GLN A 833 15.09 17.80 34.34
N GLN A 834 15.96 17.95 35.34
CA GLN A 834 15.67 18.78 36.52
C GLN A 834 15.44 20.24 36.13
N ARG A 835 16.27 20.79 35.23
CA ARG A 835 16.06 22.13 34.67
C ARG A 835 14.68 22.30 34.04
N ARG A 836 14.27 21.35 33.18
CA ARG A 836 12.96 21.39 32.50
C ARG A 836 11.79 21.27 33.47
N CYS A 837 11.86 20.35 34.43
CA CYS A 837 10.81 20.18 35.45
C CYS A 837 10.66 21.45 36.31
N HIS A 838 11.76 22.03 36.77
CA HIS A 838 11.74 23.25 37.59
C HIS A 838 11.21 24.45 36.83
N LEU A 839 11.70 24.67 35.61
CA LEU A 839 11.22 25.72 34.73
C LEU A 839 9.73 25.55 34.42
N GLY A 840 9.24 24.32 34.32
CA GLY A 840 7.82 24.00 34.21
C GLY A 840 7.01 24.54 35.39
N ARG A 841 7.47 24.32 36.63
CA ARG A 841 6.81 24.83 37.84
C ARG A 841 6.82 26.36 37.92
N LEU A 842 7.94 26.98 37.54
CA LEU A 842 8.05 28.45 37.47
C LEU A 842 7.05 29.02 36.44
N LEU A 843 6.95 28.42 35.25
CA LEU A 843 5.97 28.85 34.25
C LEU A 843 4.52 28.65 34.73
N ASP A 844 4.19 27.52 35.36
CA ASP A 844 2.84 27.27 35.89
C ASP A 844 2.47 28.32 36.96
N ALA A 845 3.41 28.67 37.85
CA ALA A 845 3.24 29.76 38.81
C ALA A 845 3.11 31.14 38.12
N GLY A 846 3.91 31.38 37.08
CA GLY A 846 3.87 32.61 36.29
C GLY A 846 2.55 32.82 35.56
N PHE A 847 1.91 31.77 35.07
CA PHE A 847 0.57 31.87 34.47
C PHE A 847 -0.52 32.15 35.53
N ARG A 848 -0.30 31.82 36.81
CA ARG A 848 -1.19 32.25 37.91
C ARG A 848 -0.98 33.72 38.29
N GLU A 849 0.25 34.21 38.16
CA GLU A 849 0.65 35.59 38.43
C GLU A 849 1.13 36.31 37.15
N PRO A 850 0.28 36.46 36.12
CA PRO A 850 0.72 36.88 34.79
C PRO A 850 1.28 38.30 34.74
N LYS A 851 0.94 39.15 35.72
CA LYS A 851 1.48 40.51 35.86
C LYS A 851 2.95 40.51 36.27
N GLU A 852 3.33 39.64 37.21
CA GLU A 852 4.72 39.47 37.63
C GLU A 852 5.55 38.87 36.49
N LEU A 853 4.98 37.90 35.77
CA LEU A 853 5.60 37.34 34.58
C LEU A 853 5.83 38.41 33.50
N LEU A 854 4.83 39.26 33.23
CA LEU A 854 4.97 40.40 32.31
C LEU A 854 6.06 41.39 32.76
N GLN A 855 6.14 41.69 34.05
CA GLN A 855 7.19 42.57 34.61
C GLN A 855 8.59 42.01 34.36
N ARG A 856 8.78 40.69 34.48
CA ARG A 856 10.05 40.03 34.20
C ARG A 856 10.38 40.02 32.71
N LEU A 857 9.40 39.87 31.83
CA LEU A 857 9.60 40.02 30.39
C LEU A 857 10.05 41.44 30.03
N ASN A 858 9.36 42.46 30.54
CA ASN A 858 9.67 43.86 30.23
C ASN A 858 10.91 44.41 30.94
N GLY A 859 11.37 43.78 32.02
CA GLY A 859 12.62 44.15 32.68
C GLY A 859 13.81 43.30 32.23
N GLY A 860 13.73 42.00 32.50
CA GLY A 860 14.83 41.07 32.31
C GLY A 860 15.02 40.63 30.85
N LEU A 861 13.95 40.15 30.19
CA LEU A 861 14.07 39.60 28.83
C LEU A 861 14.53 40.65 27.82
N LEU A 862 14.06 41.89 27.93
CA LEU A 862 14.50 42.99 27.06
C LEU A 862 16.00 43.30 27.17
N SER A 863 16.64 42.95 28.28
CA SER A 863 18.08 43.16 28.49
C SER A 863 18.94 41.97 27.99
N MET A 864 18.33 40.87 27.54
CA MET A 864 19.04 39.66 27.13
C MET A 864 19.60 39.77 25.71
N THR A 865 20.78 39.19 25.52
CA THR A 865 21.45 38.91 24.23
C THR A 865 21.66 37.40 24.11
N ASP A 866 22.01 36.91 22.93
CA ASP A 866 22.24 35.49 22.62
C ASP A 866 21.06 34.57 22.99
N VAL A 867 19.84 35.01 22.64
CA VAL A 867 18.58 34.30 22.90
C VAL A 867 17.78 34.07 21.63
N THR A 868 17.04 32.96 21.56
CA THR A 868 16.13 32.69 20.43
C THR A 868 14.67 32.70 20.88
N LEU A 869 13.90 33.67 20.43
CA LEU A 869 12.50 33.84 20.80
C LEU A 869 11.56 33.19 19.77
N HIS A 870 10.47 32.57 20.23
CA HIS A 870 9.41 32.10 19.36
C HIS A 870 8.25 33.08 19.33
N PHE A 871 7.83 33.44 18.12
CA PHE A 871 6.64 34.23 17.90
C PHE A 871 5.62 33.43 17.10
N THR A 872 4.36 33.59 17.43
CA THR A 872 3.24 32.99 16.70
C THR A 872 2.17 34.02 16.37
N ASN A 873 1.55 33.89 15.21
CA ASN A 873 0.50 34.79 14.77
C ASN A 873 -0.91 34.30 15.15
N GLY A 874 -1.03 33.22 15.93
CA GLY A 874 -2.30 32.67 16.38
C GLY A 874 -2.18 31.74 17.57
N SER A 875 -3.30 31.47 18.22
CA SER A 875 -3.40 30.69 19.45
C SER A 875 -3.17 29.17 19.30
N CYS A 876 -3.04 28.68 18.08
CA CYS A 876 -2.90 27.25 17.79
C CYS A 876 -1.95 27.06 16.60
N LEU A 877 -1.06 26.06 16.70
CA LEU A 877 -0.08 25.73 15.66
C LEU A 877 -0.68 24.90 14.51
N GLN A 878 -1.91 24.44 14.68
CA GLN A 878 -2.66 23.66 13.70
C GLN A 878 -3.94 24.40 13.32
N LYS A 879 -4.46 24.15 12.11
CA LYS A 879 -5.75 24.68 11.70
C LYS A 879 -6.85 24.15 12.64
N PRO A 880 -7.77 24.99 13.13
CA PRO A 880 -8.92 24.55 13.93
C PRO A 880 -9.64 23.39 13.25
N LYS A 881 -9.85 22.27 13.94
CA LYS A 881 -10.58 21.14 13.40
C LYS A 881 -12.07 21.42 13.50
N LEU A 882 -12.75 21.54 12.37
CA LEU A 882 -14.20 21.75 12.34
C LEU A 882 -14.92 20.50 12.85
N LEU A 883 -15.82 20.68 13.81
CA LEU A 883 -16.64 19.61 14.36
C LEU A 883 -17.97 19.55 13.61
N PRO A 884 -18.64 18.38 13.55
CA PRO A 884 -19.95 18.24 12.91
C PRO A 884 -21.09 18.81 13.77
N GLU A 885 -20.86 19.98 14.34
CA GLU A 885 -21.71 20.65 15.30
C GLU A 885 -21.66 22.15 15.04
N ALA A 886 -22.80 22.81 15.21
CA ALA A 886 -22.96 24.25 15.05
C ALA A 886 -24.01 24.75 16.04
N VAL A 887 -23.84 25.98 16.51
CA VAL A 887 -24.68 26.62 17.53
C VAL A 887 -25.19 27.94 16.98
N ALA A 888 -26.50 28.01 16.74
CA ALA A 888 -27.17 29.23 16.29
C ALA A 888 -27.85 29.93 17.48
N VAL A 889 -27.45 31.17 17.77
CA VAL A 889 -28.02 31.95 18.87
C VAL A 889 -29.00 32.98 18.33
N TYR A 890 -30.28 32.85 18.69
CA TYR A 890 -31.33 33.78 18.30
C TYR A 890 -31.68 34.70 19.48
N GLY A 891 -31.43 36.01 19.35
CA GLY A 891 -31.74 36.99 20.40
C GLY A 891 -33.24 37.18 20.67
N ALA A 892 -33.61 37.91 21.71
CA ALA A 892 -35.02 38.10 22.11
C ALA A 892 -35.91 38.72 21.01
N GLY A 893 -35.34 39.54 20.13
CA GLY A 893 -36.02 40.15 18.97
C GLY A 893 -35.92 39.35 17.67
N GLN A 894 -35.21 38.23 17.65
CA GLN A 894 -34.94 37.43 16.46
C GLN A 894 -35.58 36.05 16.59
N ARG A 895 -36.45 35.69 15.66
CA ARG A 895 -37.11 34.37 15.65
C ARG A 895 -36.34 33.39 14.77
N VAL A 896 -36.35 32.11 15.12
CA VAL A 896 -35.80 31.04 14.26
C VAL A 896 -36.45 31.06 12.88
N GLY A 897 -37.77 31.29 12.83
CA GLY A 897 -38.54 31.39 11.58
C GLY A 897 -38.21 32.59 10.70
N ALA A 898 -37.37 33.53 11.15
CA ALA A 898 -36.88 34.62 10.31
C ALA A 898 -35.87 34.14 9.26
N GLU A 899 -35.16 33.05 9.56
CA GLU A 899 -34.15 32.43 8.72
C GLU A 899 -34.62 31.06 8.22
N VAL A 900 -35.08 30.18 9.11
CA VAL A 900 -35.55 28.84 8.73
C VAL A 900 -36.99 28.93 8.25
N ARG A 901 -37.29 28.39 7.07
CA ARG A 901 -38.64 28.41 6.51
C ARG A 901 -39.52 27.33 7.10
N LEU A 902 -38.99 26.11 7.19
CA LEU A 902 -39.75 24.93 7.57
C LEU A 902 -38.81 23.89 8.17
N PHE A 903 -39.25 23.30 9.29
CA PHE A 903 -38.66 22.07 9.80
C PHE A 903 -39.55 20.88 9.46
N THR A 904 -38.91 19.75 9.17
CA THR A 904 -39.55 18.47 8.85
C THR A 904 -39.04 17.36 9.76
N ASN A 905 -39.85 16.32 9.90
CA ASN A 905 -39.44 15.06 10.51
C ASN A 905 -39.76 13.94 9.50
N PRO A 906 -38.75 13.47 8.73
CA PRO A 906 -38.96 12.45 7.71
C PRO A 906 -39.56 11.18 8.32
N SER A 907 -40.56 10.58 7.66
CA SER A 907 -41.16 9.32 8.12
C SER A 907 -40.33 8.09 7.78
N GLU A 908 -39.45 8.19 6.77
CA GLU A 908 -38.60 7.10 6.27
C GLU A 908 -37.20 7.60 5.90
N GLY A 909 -36.22 6.69 5.90
CA GLY A 909 -34.83 6.98 5.55
C GLY A 909 -33.90 7.20 6.76
N PRO A 910 -32.61 7.50 6.50
CA PRO A 910 -31.59 7.60 7.56
C PRO A 910 -31.78 8.77 8.53
N LEU A 911 -32.64 9.74 8.17
CA LEU A 911 -32.97 10.90 9.00
C LEU A 911 -34.36 10.77 9.66
N ALA A 912 -34.99 9.59 9.61
CA ALA A 912 -36.29 9.39 10.24
C ALA A 912 -36.19 9.55 11.78
N GLY A 913 -37.15 10.25 12.38
CA GLY A 913 -37.14 10.56 13.81
C GLY A 913 -36.12 11.64 14.18
N LYS A 914 -35.77 12.53 13.25
CA LYS A 914 -34.91 13.70 13.48
C LYS A 914 -35.61 14.96 12.98
N VAL A 915 -35.28 16.09 13.59
CA VAL A 915 -35.78 17.41 13.17
C VAL A 915 -34.80 17.98 12.15
N CYS A 916 -35.24 18.03 10.89
CA CYS A 916 -34.45 18.46 9.73
C CYS A 916 -34.90 19.84 9.24
N ILE A 917 -34.00 20.59 8.61
CA ILE A 917 -34.33 21.83 7.91
C ILE A 917 -34.74 21.48 6.49
N ASP A 918 -35.93 21.89 6.06
CA ASP A 918 -36.38 21.72 4.68
C ASP A 918 -35.84 22.83 3.78
N ALA A 919 -35.95 24.08 4.23
CA ALA A 919 -35.49 25.24 3.47
C ALA A 919 -35.19 26.45 4.37
N PHE A 920 -34.39 27.37 3.84
CA PHE A 920 -34.12 28.69 4.41
C PHE A 920 -34.88 29.79 3.65
N ASN A 921 -35.24 30.87 4.34
CA ASN A 921 -35.84 32.08 3.78
C ASN A 921 -34.77 33.11 3.37
N LYS A 922 -33.77 33.31 4.23
CA LYS A 922 -32.67 34.27 4.06
C LYS A 922 -31.52 33.92 5.03
N PRO A 923 -30.29 34.42 4.79
CA PRO A 923 -29.17 34.28 5.72
C PRO A 923 -29.49 34.73 7.15
N GLY A 924 -28.96 33.98 8.12
CA GLY A 924 -29.08 34.24 9.55
C GLY A 924 -28.13 33.38 10.39
N PRO A 925 -28.34 33.30 11.71
CA PRO A 925 -27.41 32.67 12.65
C PRO A 925 -27.08 31.20 12.36
N ALA A 926 -27.99 30.42 11.77
CA ALA A 926 -27.70 29.03 11.42
C ALA A 926 -26.82 28.94 10.17
N GLN A 927 -27.15 29.67 9.11
CA GLN A 927 -26.35 29.73 7.88
C GLN A 927 -24.98 30.36 8.13
N ASP A 928 -24.87 31.37 9.00
CA ASP A 928 -23.60 31.97 9.44
C ASP A 928 -22.71 30.94 10.16
N ALA A 929 -23.31 29.97 10.85
CA ALA A 929 -22.60 28.87 11.50
C ALA A 929 -22.21 27.73 10.53
N GLY A 930 -22.58 27.83 9.25
CA GLY A 930 -22.37 26.80 8.23
C GLY A 930 -23.44 25.71 8.18
N VAL A 931 -24.58 25.91 8.85
CA VAL A 931 -25.70 24.96 8.86
C VAL A 931 -26.40 24.97 7.50
N ARG A 932 -26.72 23.78 7.01
CA ARG A 932 -27.39 23.55 5.71
C ARG A 932 -28.61 22.66 5.90
N THR A 933 -29.35 22.41 4.82
CA THR A 933 -30.54 21.56 4.79
C THR A 933 -30.26 20.08 5.14
N ASP A 934 -29.01 19.63 4.98
CA ASP A 934 -28.56 18.28 5.35
C ASP A 934 -28.18 18.13 6.85
N TRP A 935 -28.33 19.17 7.66
CA TRP A 935 -28.10 19.14 9.11
C TRP A 935 -29.40 18.88 9.89
N VAL A 936 -29.26 18.35 11.11
CA VAL A 936 -30.38 18.08 12.03
C VAL A 936 -30.24 18.85 13.33
N VAL A 937 -31.35 19.13 14.00
CA VAL A 937 -31.35 19.74 15.34
C VAL A 937 -30.99 18.68 16.40
N ASP A 938 -30.02 18.98 17.25
CA ASP A 938 -29.71 18.21 18.45
C ASP A 938 -30.62 18.71 19.59
N ILE A 939 -31.72 17.98 19.83
CA ILE A 939 -32.75 18.40 20.78
C ILE A 939 -32.21 18.42 22.22
N GLU A 940 -31.42 17.43 22.62
CA GLU A 940 -30.91 17.32 23.98
C GLU A 940 -29.98 18.49 24.31
N ARG A 941 -29.04 18.79 23.42
CA ARG A 941 -28.12 19.93 23.61
C ARG A 941 -28.83 21.27 23.45
N THR A 942 -29.78 21.38 22.51
CA THR A 942 -30.64 22.58 22.41
C THR A 942 -31.38 22.81 23.74
N ARG A 943 -31.93 21.77 24.36
CA ARG A 943 -32.56 21.88 25.68
C ARG A 943 -31.57 22.28 26.78
N ALA A 944 -30.37 21.69 26.82
CA ALA A 944 -29.34 22.01 27.82
C ALA A 944 -28.87 23.48 27.74
N HIS A 945 -28.77 24.04 26.53
CA HIS A 945 -28.42 25.45 26.33
C HIS A 945 -29.54 26.44 26.67
N ASN A 946 -30.78 25.98 26.91
CA ASN A 946 -31.94 26.82 27.18
C ASN A 946 -32.70 26.33 28.43
N PRO A 947 -32.09 26.38 29.64
CA PRO A 947 -32.69 25.85 30.86
C PRO A 947 -34.05 26.48 31.19
N SER A 948 -34.23 27.78 30.90
CA SER A 948 -35.50 28.51 31.10
C SER A 948 -36.64 28.05 30.20
N LYS A 949 -36.34 27.32 29.11
CA LYS A 949 -37.31 26.81 28.13
C LYS A 949 -37.32 25.28 28.04
N ALA A 950 -36.70 24.60 28.99
CA ALA A 950 -36.54 23.15 28.95
C ALA A 950 -37.86 22.37 28.87
N ALA A 951 -38.97 22.94 29.36
CA ALA A 951 -40.30 22.34 29.27
C ALA A 951 -40.88 22.35 27.84
N GLU A 952 -40.54 23.36 27.03
CA GLU A 952 -41.00 23.53 25.65
C GLU A 952 -40.11 22.75 24.65
N LEU A 953 -38.86 22.46 25.02
CA LEU A 953 -37.86 21.77 24.20
C LEU A 953 -37.75 20.26 24.51
N LYS A 954 -38.88 19.60 24.82
CA LYS A 954 -38.90 18.14 25.01
C LYS A 954 -38.85 17.43 23.66
N GLU A 955 -38.13 16.31 23.63
CA GLU A 955 -37.95 15.49 22.42
C GLU A 955 -39.27 15.07 21.79
N ASP A 956 -40.20 14.51 22.55
CA ASP A 956 -41.51 14.08 22.05
C ASP A 956 -42.31 15.23 21.40
N LEU A 957 -42.22 16.44 21.96
CA LEU A 957 -42.94 17.61 21.42
C LEU A 957 -42.34 18.08 20.09
N LEU A 958 -41.00 18.15 20.01
CA LEU A 958 -40.31 18.61 18.82
C LEU A 958 -40.35 17.59 17.68
N LEU A 959 -40.36 16.29 17.98
CA LEU A 959 -40.55 15.26 16.96
C LEU A 959 -41.98 15.26 16.40
N HIS A 960 -42.99 15.56 17.22
CA HIS A 960 -44.39 15.63 16.78
C HIS A 960 -44.72 16.94 16.06
N ASN A 961 -44.15 18.07 16.52
CA ASN A 961 -44.36 19.38 15.93
C ASN A 961 -43.06 20.21 15.90
N PRO A 962 -42.15 19.95 14.95
CA PRO A 962 -40.84 20.60 14.90
C PRO A 962 -40.94 22.11 14.61
N ASN A 963 -42.04 22.54 13.96
CA ASN A 963 -42.26 23.92 13.60
C ASN A 963 -42.59 24.84 14.79
N MET A 964 -42.73 24.29 16.00
CA MET A 964 -42.74 25.10 17.23
C MET A 964 -41.45 25.91 17.40
N LEU A 965 -40.32 25.44 16.86
CA LEU A 965 -39.05 26.19 16.90
C LEU A 965 -39.14 27.51 16.14
N LEU A 966 -39.93 27.58 15.06
CA LEU A 966 -40.02 28.76 14.19
C LEU A 966 -40.51 30.02 14.92
N SER A 967 -41.37 29.87 15.93
CA SER A 967 -41.94 30.98 16.69
C SER A 967 -41.06 31.42 17.88
N MET A 968 -40.03 30.65 18.24
CA MET A 968 -39.18 30.93 19.39
C MET A 968 -38.18 32.06 19.10
N SER A 969 -37.99 32.96 20.07
CA SER A 969 -36.93 33.98 20.11
C SER A 969 -36.23 33.96 21.47
N GLY A 970 -34.98 34.41 21.56
CA GLY A 970 -34.17 34.23 22.78
C GLY A 970 -33.88 32.75 23.02
N VAL A 971 -33.49 32.02 21.97
CA VAL A 971 -33.24 30.57 22.01
C VAL A 971 -31.92 30.25 21.30
N THR A 972 -31.17 29.31 21.84
CA THR A 972 -29.95 28.77 21.22
C THR A 972 -30.26 27.40 20.62
N VAL A 973 -30.16 27.24 19.31
CA VAL A 973 -30.43 25.95 18.62
C VAL A 973 -29.10 25.30 18.26
N VAL A 974 -28.91 24.06 18.71
CA VAL A 974 -27.71 23.26 18.40
C VAL A 974 -28.02 22.35 17.23
N PHE A 975 -27.20 22.41 16.19
CA PHE A 975 -27.28 21.59 15.01
C PHE A 975 -26.14 20.58 14.98
N ARG A 976 -26.42 19.42 14.40
CA ARG A 976 -25.46 18.35 14.16
C ARG A 976 -25.50 17.95 12.70
N GLN A 977 -24.33 17.74 12.11
CA GLN A 977 -24.20 17.17 10.78
C GLN A 977 -24.11 15.64 10.89
N PRO A 978 -25.13 14.87 10.47
CA PRO A 978 -25.11 13.41 10.55
C PRO A 978 -23.93 12.78 9.82
N ASN A 979 -23.45 13.40 8.74
CA ASN A 979 -22.29 12.95 7.98
C ASN A 979 -21.21 14.03 7.90
N GLY A 980 -20.18 13.93 8.73
CA GLY A 980 -19.06 14.88 8.73
C GLY A 980 -18.18 14.83 7.47
N GLN A 981 -18.33 13.80 6.63
CA GLN A 981 -17.61 13.63 5.37
C GLN A 981 -18.54 13.85 4.16
N LYS A 982 -17.97 14.13 2.99
CA LYS A 982 -18.74 14.19 1.73
C LYS A 982 -19.37 12.81 1.44
N SER A 983 -20.65 12.76 1.10
CA SER A 983 -21.36 11.54 0.69
C SER A 983 -21.62 11.52 -0.80
N LEU A 984 -21.83 10.31 -1.34
CA LEU A 984 -22.23 10.10 -2.74
C LEU A 984 -23.62 10.67 -2.99
N GLN A 985 -23.70 11.66 -3.89
CA GLN A 985 -24.93 12.33 -4.30
C GLN A 985 -25.41 11.90 -5.68
N PHE A 986 -24.47 11.53 -6.56
CA PHE A 986 -24.77 11.07 -7.92
C PHE A 986 -23.80 9.98 -8.35
N SER A 987 -24.32 9.03 -9.13
CA SER A 987 -23.54 7.97 -9.79
C SER A 987 -24.14 7.72 -11.17
N GLY A 988 -23.38 7.96 -12.24
CA GLY A 988 -23.77 7.77 -13.63
C GLY A 988 -22.86 6.78 -14.34
N SER A 989 -23.44 5.93 -15.18
CA SER A 989 -22.73 4.94 -16.01
C SER A 989 -23.54 4.59 -17.25
N GLY A 990 -22.88 4.20 -18.34
CA GLY A 990 -23.48 3.72 -19.58
C GLY A 990 -23.73 4.81 -20.63
N PRO A 991 -24.50 4.48 -21.69
CA PRO A 991 -24.73 5.36 -22.83
C PRO A 991 -25.49 6.64 -22.43
N PRO A 992 -25.50 7.65 -23.32
CA PRO A 992 -26.20 8.89 -23.04
C PRO A 992 -27.71 8.61 -22.89
N SER A 993 -28.26 8.90 -21.71
CA SER A 993 -29.70 8.79 -21.45
C SER A 993 -30.16 9.93 -20.55
N SER A 994 -31.35 10.46 -20.85
CA SER A 994 -31.89 11.62 -20.15
C SER A 994 -32.34 11.33 -18.73
N GLU A 995 -32.41 10.07 -18.28
CA GLU A 995 -32.75 9.69 -16.91
C GLU A 995 -31.52 9.29 -16.08
N ALA A 996 -30.57 8.53 -16.63
CA ALA A 996 -29.38 8.09 -15.89
C ALA A 996 -28.41 9.25 -15.56
N TRP A 997 -28.44 10.31 -16.38
CA TRP A 997 -27.60 11.51 -16.21
C TRP A 997 -28.39 12.70 -15.64
N ARG A 998 -29.24 12.43 -14.63
CA ARG A 998 -29.91 13.49 -13.83
C ARG A 998 -29.32 13.55 -12.43
N CYS A 999 -28.67 14.67 -12.12
CA CYS A 999 -28.21 14.96 -10.77
C CYS A 999 -29.30 15.70 -9.98
N LYS A 1000 -29.52 15.33 -8.72
CA LYS A 1000 -30.30 16.13 -7.76
C LYS A 1000 -29.48 17.36 -7.34
N ALA A 1001 -30.11 18.28 -6.61
CA ALA A 1001 -29.36 19.36 -5.97
C ALA A 1001 -28.29 18.77 -5.05
N LEU A 1002 -27.07 19.27 -5.16
CA LEU A 1002 -25.93 18.88 -4.34
C LEU A 1002 -25.89 19.77 -3.10
N PRO A 1003 -25.80 19.20 -1.89
CA PRO A 1003 -25.69 19.99 -0.67
C PRO A 1003 -24.30 20.64 -0.56
N GLY A 1004 -24.28 21.91 -0.16
CA GLY A 1004 -23.08 22.71 0.08
C GLY A 1004 -22.57 23.46 -1.16
N SER A 1005 -21.51 24.23 -0.93
CA SER A 1005 -20.76 24.99 -1.94
C SER A 1005 -19.67 24.18 -2.63
N THR A 1006 -19.38 22.96 -2.16
CA THR A 1006 -18.28 22.16 -2.70
C THR A 1006 -18.68 20.73 -3.02
N ALA A 1007 -18.19 20.21 -4.14
CA ALA A 1007 -18.41 18.85 -4.59
C ALA A 1007 -17.12 18.27 -5.17
N VAL A 1008 -16.97 16.96 -5.11
CA VAL A 1008 -15.85 16.23 -5.72
C VAL A 1008 -16.43 15.31 -6.77
N PHE A 1009 -16.05 15.57 -8.01
CA PHE A 1009 -16.42 14.78 -9.18
C PHE A 1009 -15.31 13.75 -9.40
N LYS A 1010 -15.69 12.48 -9.43
CA LYS A 1010 -14.77 11.36 -9.61
C LYS A 1010 -15.19 10.53 -10.80
N PHE A 1011 -14.23 10.11 -11.59
CA PHE A 1011 -14.43 9.11 -12.62
C PHE A 1011 -13.48 7.96 -12.38
N SER A 1012 -14.03 6.76 -12.33
CA SER A 1012 -13.27 5.52 -12.21
C SER A 1012 -13.63 4.58 -13.36
N CYS A 1013 -12.63 4.25 -14.18
CA CYS A 1013 -12.71 3.23 -15.21
C CYS A 1013 -12.18 1.90 -14.67
N ARG A 1014 -12.96 0.83 -14.80
CA ARG A 1014 -12.53 -0.53 -14.43
C ARG A 1014 -12.17 -1.31 -15.68
N SER A 1015 -10.96 -1.07 -16.18
CA SER A 1015 -10.22 -1.91 -17.15
C SER A 1015 -11.11 -2.68 -18.13
N GLY A 1016 -11.59 -2.01 -19.18
CA GLY A 1016 -12.23 -2.64 -20.34
C GLY A 1016 -11.40 -2.41 -21.60
N ASN A 1017 -10.86 -3.49 -22.18
CA ASN A 1017 -10.46 -3.50 -23.58
C ASN A 1017 -11.75 -3.60 -24.40
N ASP A 1018 -12.37 -2.47 -24.71
CA ASP A 1018 -13.47 -2.44 -25.66
C ASP A 1018 -13.12 -1.57 -26.88
N LEU A 1019 -13.47 -2.07 -28.05
CA LEU A 1019 -12.94 -1.66 -29.36
C LEU A 1019 -13.67 -0.47 -30.00
N ASP A 1020 -14.69 0.09 -29.34
CA ASP A 1020 -15.48 1.18 -29.92
C ASP A 1020 -15.09 2.53 -29.30
N VAL A 1021 -14.00 3.11 -29.82
CA VAL A 1021 -13.44 4.40 -29.38
C VAL A 1021 -14.27 5.58 -29.92
N GLU A 1022 -14.99 5.39 -31.02
CA GLU A 1022 -15.65 6.46 -31.78
C GLU A 1022 -16.98 6.93 -31.21
N ASN A 1023 -17.61 6.15 -30.33
CA ASN A 1023 -18.88 6.51 -29.67
C ASN A 1023 -18.70 7.13 -28.26
N ARG A 1024 -17.47 7.48 -27.85
CA ARG A 1024 -17.15 7.96 -26.49
C ARG A 1024 -17.09 9.49 -26.44
N TRP A 1025 -18.05 10.13 -25.77
CA TRP A 1025 -18.06 11.59 -25.59
C TRP A 1025 -17.49 12.05 -24.24
N GLY A 1026 -17.17 11.12 -23.34
CA GLY A 1026 -16.77 11.44 -21.96
C GLY A 1026 -17.91 12.07 -21.17
N VAL A 1027 -17.59 12.66 -20.02
CA VAL A 1027 -18.53 13.42 -19.20
C VAL A 1027 -18.22 14.91 -19.33
N TRP A 1028 -19.22 15.68 -19.73
CA TRP A 1028 -19.19 17.14 -19.69
C TRP A 1028 -20.37 17.63 -18.85
N ALA A 1029 -20.09 18.33 -17.76
CA ALA A 1029 -21.09 18.79 -16.82
C ALA A 1029 -20.85 20.25 -16.43
N LEU A 1030 -21.92 21.05 -16.49
CA LEU A 1030 -21.94 22.42 -16.01
C LEU A 1030 -22.48 22.45 -14.57
N VAL A 1031 -21.68 22.96 -13.64
CA VAL A 1031 -22.02 23.09 -12.22
C VAL A 1031 -22.36 24.55 -11.94
N LEU A 1032 -23.52 24.77 -11.33
CA LEU A 1032 -24.11 26.09 -11.15
C LEU A 1032 -24.64 26.25 -9.72
N PRO A 1033 -24.75 27.49 -9.19
CA PRO A 1033 -25.58 27.76 -8.02
C PRO A 1033 -27.02 27.27 -8.25
N GLN A 1034 -27.68 26.75 -7.21
CA GLN A 1034 -29.06 26.25 -7.32
C GLN A 1034 -30.03 27.33 -7.86
N ALA A 1035 -29.81 28.60 -7.52
CA ALA A 1035 -30.63 29.73 -7.94
C ALA A 1035 -30.42 30.19 -9.39
N ALA A 1036 -29.34 29.75 -10.07
CA ALA A 1036 -29.04 30.18 -11.43
C ALA A 1036 -30.12 29.69 -12.43
N THR A 1037 -30.23 30.33 -13.60
CA THR A 1037 -31.08 29.84 -14.70
C THR A 1037 -30.53 28.52 -15.26
N ARG A 1038 -31.39 27.62 -15.72
CA ARG A 1038 -30.97 26.38 -16.41
C ARG A 1038 -30.83 26.67 -17.91
N LEU A 1039 -29.74 26.21 -18.52
CA LEU A 1039 -29.62 26.21 -19.98
C LEU A 1039 -30.59 25.20 -20.60
N SER A 1040 -31.06 25.48 -21.81
CA SER A 1040 -31.79 24.51 -22.62
C SER A 1040 -30.85 23.37 -23.02
N VAL A 1041 -31.40 22.17 -23.29
CA VAL A 1041 -30.56 21.01 -23.69
C VAL A 1041 -29.80 21.32 -24.99
N GLN A 1042 -30.43 22.02 -25.93
CA GLN A 1042 -29.81 22.39 -27.21
C GLN A 1042 -28.65 23.36 -27.02
N ASP A 1043 -28.81 24.38 -26.16
CA ASP A 1043 -27.75 25.36 -25.89
C ASP A 1043 -26.61 24.72 -25.09
N LEU A 1044 -26.92 23.85 -24.13
CA LEU A 1044 -25.95 23.10 -23.35
C LEU A 1044 -25.08 22.21 -24.24
N ASP A 1045 -25.70 21.46 -25.17
CA ASP A 1045 -25.00 20.58 -26.10
C ASP A 1045 -24.14 21.35 -27.11
N ALA A 1046 -24.67 22.45 -27.64
CA ALA A 1046 -23.93 23.32 -28.54
C ALA A 1046 -22.73 23.98 -27.84
N THR A 1047 -22.89 24.36 -26.57
CA THR A 1047 -21.81 24.92 -25.74
C THR A 1047 -20.76 23.87 -25.43
N ALA A 1048 -21.17 22.68 -24.98
CA ALA A 1048 -20.26 21.58 -24.69
C ALA A 1048 -19.46 21.14 -25.93
N GLN A 1049 -20.11 21.03 -27.10
CA GLN A 1049 -19.42 20.70 -28.36
C GLN A 1049 -18.38 21.76 -28.73
N ARG A 1050 -18.75 23.06 -28.69
CA ARG A 1050 -17.82 24.16 -28.97
C ARG A 1050 -16.66 24.21 -27.98
N TRP A 1051 -16.95 24.01 -26.69
CA TRP A 1051 -15.96 23.93 -25.62
C TRP A 1051 -14.93 22.84 -25.90
N VAL A 1052 -15.40 21.61 -26.17
CA VAL A 1052 -14.53 20.45 -26.44
C VAL A 1052 -13.68 20.69 -27.69
N ASP A 1053 -14.30 21.14 -28.78
CA ASP A 1053 -13.61 21.32 -30.07
C ASP A 1053 -12.55 22.44 -30.00
N ARG A 1054 -12.89 23.59 -29.39
CA ARG A 1054 -11.94 24.70 -29.23
C ARG A 1054 -10.84 24.37 -28.21
N THR A 1055 -11.18 23.74 -27.09
CA THR A 1055 -10.18 23.33 -26.08
C THR A 1055 -9.18 22.31 -26.66
N LYS A 1056 -9.65 21.34 -27.46
CA LYS A 1056 -8.78 20.37 -28.15
C LYS A 1056 -7.83 21.07 -29.13
N ARG A 1057 -8.35 21.98 -29.97
CA ARG A 1057 -7.54 22.76 -30.92
C ARG A 1057 -6.52 23.66 -30.20
N ALA A 1058 -6.90 24.30 -29.10
CA ALA A 1058 -6.02 25.19 -28.35
C ALA A 1058 -4.90 24.42 -27.62
N ARG A 1059 -5.21 23.27 -27.01
CA ARG A 1059 -4.19 22.43 -26.36
C ARG A 1059 -3.14 21.91 -27.34
N GLY A 1060 -3.56 21.54 -28.55
CA GLY A 1060 -2.67 21.05 -29.60
C GLY A 1060 -1.95 19.75 -29.24
N MET A 1061 -1.15 19.23 -30.18
CA MET A 1061 -0.32 18.05 -29.95
C MET A 1061 0.93 18.40 -29.13
N LYS A 1062 1.15 17.66 -28.03
CA LYS A 1062 2.38 17.70 -27.23
C LYS A 1062 3.24 16.47 -27.56
N GLY A 1063 4.28 16.63 -28.38
CA GLY A 1063 5.25 15.55 -28.68
C GLY A 1063 5.45 15.26 -30.18
N ALA A 1064 6.23 14.22 -30.48
CA ALA A 1064 6.43 13.72 -31.84
C ALA A 1064 5.35 12.69 -32.20
N VAL A 1065 5.10 12.51 -33.50
CA VAL A 1065 4.19 11.46 -33.99
C VAL A 1065 4.96 10.17 -34.17
N ASP A 1066 4.57 9.15 -33.41
CA ASP A 1066 5.15 7.82 -33.47
C ASP A 1066 4.15 6.83 -34.08
N VAL A 1067 4.64 5.96 -34.97
CA VAL A 1067 3.82 4.91 -35.61
C VAL A 1067 4.39 3.55 -35.23
N GLU A 1068 3.65 2.82 -34.39
CA GLU A 1068 4.02 1.53 -33.82
C GLU A 1068 3.36 0.34 -34.56
N ARG A 1069 3.82 -0.89 -34.28
CA ARG A 1069 3.17 -2.14 -34.74
C ARG A 1069 2.32 -2.72 -33.62
N ASP A 1070 1.14 -3.24 -33.96
CA ASP A 1070 0.12 -3.74 -33.02
C ASP A 1070 0.34 -5.21 -32.53
N GLU A 1071 1.60 -5.67 -32.33
CA GLU A 1071 1.90 -7.06 -31.92
C GLU A 1071 2.84 -7.16 -30.70
N TRP A 1072 2.84 -8.33 -30.03
CA TRP A 1072 3.71 -8.68 -28.89
C TRP A 1072 4.91 -9.52 -29.37
N ASP A 1073 6.12 -8.99 -29.17
CA ASP A 1073 7.38 -9.68 -29.46
C ASP A 1073 8.22 -9.91 -28.18
N GLU A 1074 9.33 -10.64 -28.30
CA GLU A 1074 10.22 -10.93 -27.17
C GLU A 1074 10.69 -9.65 -26.45
N ALA A 1075 11.03 -8.59 -27.20
CA ALA A 1075 11.51 -7.33 -26.62
C ALA A 1075 10.44 -6.69 -25.73
N ARG A 1076 9.19 -6.64 -26.21
CA ARG A 1076 8.06 -6.08 -25.48
C ARG A 1076 7.67 -6.93 -24.26
N LEU A 1077 7.71 -8.25 -24.39
CA LEU A 1077 7.47 -9.17 -23.26
C LEU A 1077 8.53 -9.01 -22.17
N ARG A 1078 9.80 -8.87 -22.55
CA ARG A 1078 10.90 -8.61 -21.61
C ARG A 1078 10.76 -7.23 -20.94
N ALA A 1079 10.40 -6.20 -21.70
CA ALA A 1079 10.14 -4.86 -21.15
C ALA A 1079 8.96 -4.87 -20.16
N LEU A 1080 7.89 -5.60 -20.47
CA LEU A 1080 6.75 -5.79 -19.57
C LEU A 1080 7.19 -6.46 -18.26
N CYS A 1081 7.98 -7.54 -18.35
CA CYS A 1081 8.50 -8.22 -17.17
C CYS A 1081 9.41 -7.31 -16.34
N ALA A 1082 10.32 -6.57 -16.98
CA ALA A 1082 11.21 -5.63 -16.31
C ALA A 1082 10.44 -4.51 -15.60
N ARG A 1083 9.40 -3.94 -16.23
CA ARG A 1083 8.55 -2.90 -15.66
C ARG A 1083 7.89 -3.32 -14.35
N HIS A 1084 7.49 -4.59 -14.24
CA HIS A 1084 6.77 -5.12 -13.09
C HIS A 1084 7.61 -5.98 -12.14
N GLY A 1085 8.88 -6.22 -12.46
CA GLY A 1085 9.77 -7.08 -11.67
C GLY A 1085 9.41 -8.57 -11.77
N TRP A 1086 8.86 -9.01 -12.91
CA TRP A 1086 8.52 -10.40 -13.15
C TRP A 1086 9.71 -11.20 -13.68
N GLU A 1087 9.78 -12.48 -13.30
CA GLU A 1087 10.63 -13.43 -14.00
C GLU A 1087 10.05 -13.73 -15.38
N PHE A 1088 10.92 -13.85 -16.38
CA PHE A 1088 10.55 -14.22 -17.75
C PHE A 1088 11.18 -15.57 -18.09
N GLU A 1089 10.34 -16.54 -18.47
CA GLU A 1089 10.79 -17.87 -18.91
C GLU A 1089 10.02 -18.29 -20.17
N TRP A 1090 10.69 -19.05 -21.04
CA TRP A 1090 10.02 -19.68 -22.17
C TRP A 1090 9.37 -20.99 -21.73
N MET A 1091 8.27 -21.37 -22.38
CA MET A 1091 7.58 -22.65 -22.16
C MET A 1091 8.41 -23.83 -22.70
N THR A 1092 9.52 -24.15 -22.03
CA THR A 1092 10.46 -25.22 -22.37
C THR A 1092 10.59 -26.23 -21.25
N GLU A 1093 10.85 -27.47 -21.64
CA GLU A 1093 11.05 -28.57 -20.72
C GLU A 1093 12.26 -28.32 -19.78
N ASP A 1094 13.38 -27.87 -20.34
CA ASP A 1094 14.61 -27.56 -19.60
C ASP A 1094 14.44 -26.41 -18.61
N GLY A 1095 13.61 -25.41 -18.93
CA GLY A 1095 13.26 -24.30 -18.04
C GLY A 1095 12.53 -24.80 -16.79
N GLU A 1096 11.55 -25.69 -16.98
CA GLU A 1096 10.78 -26.26 -15.88
C GLU A 1096 11.59 -27.24 -15.03
N ARG A 1097 12.43 -28.07 -15.65
CA ARG A 1097 13.35 -28.98 -14.92
C ARG A 1097 14.30 -28.19 -14.00
N ARG A 1098 14.89 -27.09 -14.49
CA ARG A 1098 15.74 -26.20 -13.68
C ARG A 1098 14.98 -25.56 -12.52
N ARG A 1099 13.75 -25.10 -12.75
CA ARG A 1099 12.87 -24.56 -11.70
C ARG A 1099 12.65 -25.59 -10.59
N ARG A 1100 12.28 -26.82 -10.94
CA ARG A 1100 12.00 -27.90 -9.98
C ARG A 1100 13.23 -28.35 -9.19
N ALA A 1101 14.40 -28.38 -9.82
CA ALA A 1101 15.66 -28.63 -9.12
C ALA A 1101 15.96 -27.56 -8.06
N ASN A 1102 15.73 -26.28 -8.38
CA ASN A 1102 15.94 -25.16 -7.46
C ASN A 1102 14.90 -25.13 -6.32
N GLU A 1103 13.62 -25.43 -6.60
CA GLU A 1103 12.59 -25.54 -5.57
C GLU A 1103 12.90 -26.65 -4.57
N ARG A 1104 13.41 -27.80 -5.04
CA ARG A 1104 13.84 -28.92 -4.18
C ARG A 1104 14.96 -28.48 -3.23
N GLN A 1105 15.92 -27.68 -3.70
CA GLN A 1105 16.98 -27.13 -2.85
C GLN A 1105 16.44 -26.16 -1.79
N THR A 1106 15.53 -25.26 -2.19
CA THR A 1106 14.92 -24.28 -1.27
C THR A 1106 14.07 -24.95 -0.21
N PHE A 1107 13.22 -25.92 -0.58
CA PHE A 1107 12.40 -26.68 0.37
C PHE A 1107 13.23 -27.42 1.42
N LEU A 1108 14.34 -28.05 0.99
CA LEU A 1108 15.25 -28.74 1.91
C LEU A 1108 15.94 -27.78 2.90
N ARG A 1109 16.24 -26.56 2.47
CA ARG A 1109 16.81 -25.51 3.33
C ARG A 1109 15.79 -25.01 4.34
N ASP A 1110 14.60 -24.64 3.89
CA ASP A 1110 13.56 -24.03 4.73
C ASP A 1110 12.98 -25.05 5.74
N ALA A 1111 12.93 -26.33 5.39
CA ALA A 1111 12.61 -27.42 6.34
C ALA A 1111 13.67 -27.57 7.46
N GLY A 1112 14.94 -27.27 7.16
CA GLY A 1112 16.02 -27.23 8.14
C GLY A 1112 15.83 -26.13 9.20
N ASP A 1113 15.35 -24.96 8.78
CA ASP A 1113 15.09 -23.80 9.65
C ASP A 1113 13.87 -24.03 10.56
N LEU A 1114 12.82 -24.69 10.07
CA LEU A 1114 11.65 -25.09 10.87
C LEU A 1114 12.01 -26.13 11.94
N GLY A 1115 12.91 -27.06 11.63
CA GLY A 1115 13.43 -28.02 12.61
C GLY A 1115 14.25 -27.35 13.73
N ALA A 1116 14.97 -26.26 13.41
CA ALA A 1116 15.69 -25.47 14.41
C ALA A 1116 14.72 -24.70 15.32
N ALA A 1117 13.66 -24.12 14.77
CA ALA A 1117 12.63 -23.42 15.53
C ALA A 1117 11.84 -24.37 16.47
N ALA A 1118 11.50 -25.57 16.00
CA ALA A 1118 10.81 -26.58 16.81
C ALA A 1118 11.64 -27.05 18.01
N ARG A 1119 12.97 -27.23 17.84
CA ARG A 1119 13.89 -27.56 18.95
C ARG A 1119 14.04 -26.43 19.95
N ALA A 1120 14.06 -25.18 19.49
CA ALA A 1120 14.07 -24.02 20.39
C ALA A 1120 12.79 -24.00 21.26
N ALA A 1121 11.64 -24.31 20.67
CA ALA A 1121 10.38 -24.41 21.40
C ALA A 1121 10.33 -25.61 22.38
N GLU A 1122 10.83 -26.78 21.98
CA GLU A 1122 10.87 -27.96 22.85
C GLU A 1122 11.85 -27.79 24.02
N ASN A 1123 13.01 -27.17 23.79
CA ASN A 1123 13.95 -26.82 24.85
C ASN A 1123 13.37 -25.76 25.81
N ALA A 1124 12.63 -24.78 25.29
CA ALA A 1124 11.91 -23.82 26.12
C ALA A 1124 10.84 -24.49 26.99
N GLN A 1125 10.09 -25.46 26.44
CA GLN A 1125 9.10 -26.24 27.20
C GLN A 1125 9.74 -27.13 28.27
N LYS A 1126 10.87 -27.80 27.97
CA LYS A 1126 11.61 -28.60 28.95
C LYS A 1126 12.19 -27.73 30.07
N LEU A 1127 12.71 -26.54 29.74
CA LEU A 1127 13.18 -25.58 30.72
C LEU A 1127 12.02 -25.10 31.62
N GLN A 1128 10.87 -24.78 31.03
CA GLN A 1128 9.69 -24.36 31.76
C GLN A 1128 9.14 -25.47 32.67
N ALA A 1129 9.16 -26.72 32.22
CA ALA A 1129 8.81 -27.88 33.04
C ALA A 1129 9.80 -28.08 34.22
N SER A 1130 11.11 -27.91 34.00
CA SER A 1130 12.11 -28.00 35.07
C SER A 1130 11.99 -26.86 36.09
N ILE A 1131 11.60 -25.66 35.66
CA ILE A 1131 11.32 -24.53 36.55
C ILE A 1131 10.08 -24.83 37.40
N LEU A 1132 9.02 -25.36 36.80
CA LEU A 1132 7.81 -25.79 37.50
C LEU A 1132 8.04 -26.94 38.48
N GLU A 1133 8.93 -27.89 38.17
CA GLU A 1133 9.33 -28.94 39.11
C GLU A 1133 10.19 -28.39 40.25
N ALA A 1134 11.10 -27.45 39.97
CA ALA A 1134 11.89 -26.79 41.01
C ALA A 1134 11.02 -25.94 41.94
N GLU A 1135 10.02 -25.23 41.41
CA GLU A 1135 9.03 -24.47 42.18
C GLU A 1135 8.16 -25.39 43.03
N ARG A 1136 7.68 -26.52 42.49
CA ARG A 1136 6.93 -27.53 43.25
C ARG A 1136 7.76 -28.18 44.35
N ALA A 1137 9.04 -28.44 44.11
CA ALA A 1137 9.94 -28.96 45.14
C ALA A 1137 10.19 -27.93 46.25
N ALA A 1138 10.26 -26.63 45.91
CA ALA A 1138 10.35 -25.55 46.89
C ALA A 1138 9.04 -25.40 47.70
N THR A 1139 7.88 -25.53 47.06
CA THR A 1139 6.58 -25.42 47.75
C THR A 1139 6.31 -26.64 48.66
N ALA A 1140 6.72 -27.84 48.23
CA ALA A 1140 6.61 -29.06 49.04
C ALA A 1140 7.55 -29.07 50.26
N ALA A 1141 8.64 -28.28 50.23
CA ALA A 1141 9.50 -28.08 51.40
C ALA A 1141 8.85 -27.16 52.44
N ASP A 1142 8.07 -26.17 52.01
CA ASP A 1142 7.32 -25.26 52.92
C ASP A 1142 6.04 -25.90 53.48
N GLU A 1143 5.39 -26.83 52.77
CA GLU A 1143 4.16 -27.50 53.22
C GLU A 1143 4.39 -28.65 54.23
N ALA A 1144 5.64 -29.01 54.54
CA ALA A 1144 5.97 -30.00 55.56
C ALA A 1144 5.90 -29.47 57.01
N GLU A 1145 5.72 -28.15 57.20
CA GLU A 1145 5.51 -27.51 58.51
C GLU A 1145 4.12 -26.86 58.63
N GLN A 1146 3.04 -27.65 58.83
CA GLN A 1146 1.91 -27.33 59.72
C GLN A 1146 0.72 -28.32 59.58
N PRO A 1147 0.01 -28.68 60.68
CA PRO A 1147 -1.05 -29.69 60.63
C PRO A 1147 -2.47 -29.12 60.43
N ALA A 1148 -3.19 -29.82 59.55
CA ALA A 1148 -4.64 -30.00 59.36
C ALA A 1148 -5.66 -29.18 60.19
N ASP A 1149 -6.57 -28.49 59.49
CA ASP A 1149 -7.99 -28.46 59.87
C ASP A 1149 -8.94 -28.35 58.66
N LYS A 1150 -10.19 -28.74 58.91
CA LYS A 1150 -11.20 -29.28 58.01
C LYS A 1150 -11.94 -28.27 57.13
N GLY A 1151 -12.16 -28.68 55.88
CA GLY A 1151 -13.47 -28.75 55.22
C GLY A 1151 -14.21 -27.46 54.88
N VAL A 1152 -14.58 -27.30 53.60
CA VAL A 1152 -15.96 -27.08 53.09
C VAL A 1152 -15.92 -26.86 51.58
N GLN A 1153 -16.89 -27.46 50.89
CA GLN A 1153 -17.15 -27.39 49.45
C GLN A 1153 -17.37 -25.96 48.92
N LYS A 1154 -16.94 -25.67 47.68
CA LYS A 1154 -17.81 -24.99 46.70
C LYS A 1154 -17.38 -25.11 45.23
N LYS A 1155 -18.42 -25.25 44.42
CA LYS A 1155 -18.59 -25.36 42.97
C LYS A 1155 -17.75 -24.42 42.08
N ALA A 1156 -17.27 -25.02 40.98
CA ALA A 1156 -17.28 -24.57 39.58
C ALA A 1156 -17.35 -23.07 39.25
N ASN A 1157 -16.39 -22.61 38.43
CA ASN A 1157 -16.74 -21.98 37.16
C ASN A 1157 -15.60 -22.01 36.13
N THR A 1158 -16.03 -22.30 34.91
CA THR A 1158 -15.38 -22.22 33.59
C THR A 1158 -14.74 -20.88 33.25
N ALA A 1159 -13.54 -20.91 32.68
CA ALA A 1159 -13.06 -20.05 31.58
C ALA A 1159 -11.81 -20.72 30.97
N LYS A 1160 -11.95 -21.40 29.81
CA LYS A 1160 -11.43 -20.95 28.51
C LYS A 1160 -10.02 -20.34 28.54
N PHE A 1161 -9.07 -21.08 27.98
CA PHE A 1161 -8.17 -20.60 26.92
C PHE A 1161 -8.12 -21.65 25.82
#